data_AF-A0A7K4GVA6-F1
#
_entry.id   AF-A0A7K4GVA6-F1
#
_cell.length_a   1.000
_cell.length_b   1.000
_cell.length_c   1.000
_cell.angle_alpha   90.00
_cell.angle_beta   90.00
_cell.angle_gamma   90.00
#
_symmetry.space_group_name_H-M   'P 1'
#
loop_
_entity.id
_entity.type
_entity.pdbx_description
1 polymer ?
#
loop_
_entity_poly.entity_id
_entity_poly.type
_entity_poly.pdbx_seq_one_letter_code
_entity_poly.pdbx_strand_id
1 'polypeptide(L)'
;MKRNNMKKYLYYSGFVFIVCCSIFSGTAFNEIAIYDSVLIQESLGDTQKNFDLELKTSSLDNYETIESIFSQKLTDYSQLGYFPQYYESSLQATYYALYILNALERLDQIDQANVLDYILSYYNEETHIFMDKYSYRYLDTIFPRQYNPYSSVLQVNCYAIQSLAILNRLYLIDIQDSIDFIWSCFNPEGTENGFLGQPYDPTLSYGFKTATMDNSFFAITTLNLLMSDWGGHDSELASLVNYINRLQEDLSTNDDLGGFYNDLDPDLYSLAMYGGVNLLASYYSIKTLNTLELVDTIQTNNFHQYLTHVYDPNNHYFKMYDWDSNIYNLVGTALGLELADITGFSGFDKTEVVDFILSNRKTPGNWDSSTEYNNHELIDTFQIVRSLKEIGIINQLNSQEKSEIVSSLELYRQFEGYSLLSNDYTSLNLIYTIVNSFVMLRGIAELNISGLYDMIESSYKGEYDTFGFIACLNLDQRFTNIRSRPIEYYSNGEHRYTNITGALIDHKRNYMALDSLIKLYKLDDFDNQYNLMNIFNNIIDSQYLNDGYDNFGAFHMFKKVGTPEYQNNFIFFEYSYYAVKTLELLSNYLGLGPLVNLPFNKMALQGYIERNIIETNTTLYFNPQFTTDPYVTLKYTYYMAYILKALNVASLNLNKITQFVLGNMDYDNILKLYYCYKISDLLNLNIEFDLDAAQNIVANLFSDEYYEFFINSEFQELDQESFLWICDLAVSSEFVVNSDYEDSIILGGINTITTSFCNMIFPEYGTDIIVKFESPTLGVFELDRQSDTTYQANIMVPEKTENFPFINGSLKAYKNTAVIGETPVFFRTSLNQIVTPSYKKEANKISFEINITRALISGDHPVSNSHVFVDLFKENTYIETLQLHRKHFANHSTFTLKHEISSAGTYTYNFSIVDEFYTDGFCLFTSQHKFSPPDLLSLEMNGFILGVIGLTSSASVVGVTTNVGNRVKRRRSRKIIEPEQKTSAREIIEDIEEALYNNLGD
;
A
#
# COMPACT_ATOMS: atom_id res chain seq x y z
N MET A 1 -14.88 -44.24 41.50
CA MET A 1 -14.52 -45.22 42.57
C MET A 1 -13.04 -45.02 42.95
N LYS A 2 -12.56 -45.49 44.12
CA LYS A 2 -11.19 -45.17 44.68
C LYS A 2 -10.05 -45.66 43.75
N ARG A 3 -8.92 -44.98 43.47
CA ARG A 3 -7.89 -44.22 44.24
C ARG A 3 -6.72 -45.09 44.77
N ASN A 4 -5.51 -45.02 44.17
CA ASN A 4 -4.19 -44.78 44.84
C ASN A 4 -2.90 -45.14 44.04
N ASN A 5 -2.24 -44.10 43.51
CA ASN A 5 -0.81 -43.69 43.60
C ASN A 5 0.34 -44.61 44.11
N MET A 6 1.44 -44.56 43.33
CA MET A 6 2.87 -44.28 43.67
C MET A 6 3.71 -45.16 44.63
N LYS A 7 4.96 -45.43 44.21
CA LYS A 7 6.27 -44.96 44.77
C LYS A 7 7.44 -45.87 44.31
N LYS A 8 8.74 -45.50 44.29
CA LYS A 8 9.55 -44.24 44.17
C LYS A 8 11.04 -44.63 44.36
N TYR A 9 12.01 -44.05 43.65
CA TYR A 9 13.49 -43.93 43.92
C TYR A 9 14.15 -43.52 42.57
N LEU A 10 14.84 -42.40 42.31
CA LEU A 10 15.39 -41.25 43.07
C LEU A 10 16.70 -41.52 43.84
N TYR A 11 17.86 -41.12 43.27
CA TYR A 11 18.81 -40.14 43.86
C TYR A 11 19.90 -39.63 42.88
N TYR A 12 20.50 -38.48 43.22
CA TYR A 12 21.39 -37.57 42.44
C TYR A 12 22.77 -37.41 43.12
N SER A 13 23.86 -37.15 42.36
CA SER A 13 25.12 -36.41 42.71
C SER A 13 26.33 -36.93 41.88
N GLY A 14 27.38 -36.20 41.45
CA GLY A 14 27.82 -34.78 41.49
C GLY A 14 29.36 -34.74 41.23
N PHE A 15 29.88 -34.09 40.17
CA PHE A 15 30.39 -32.68 40.04
C PHE A 15 31.83 -32.40 40.56
N VAL A 16 32.59 -31.52 39.86
CA VAL A 16 33.90 -30.82 40.21
C VAL A 16 35.23 -31.59 39.93
N PHE A 17 36.37 -31.05 39.40
CA PHE A 17 36.77 -29.90 38.54
C PHE A 17 38.33 -29.87 38.30
N ILE A 18 38.87 -29.05 37.35
CA ILE A 18 40.28 -28.47 37.29
C ILE A 18 41.48 -29.40 36.88
N VAL A 19 42.50 -29.04 36.05
CA VAL A 19 42.86 -27.81 35.28
C VAL A 19 43.99 -27.97 34.19
N CYS A 20 44.07 -27.01 33.25
CA CYS A 20 45.18 -26.55 32.36
C CYS A 20 45.91 -27.47 31.34
N CYS A 21 45.84 -27.07 30.05
CA CYS A 21 46.92 -26.32 29.36
C CYS A 21 46.38 -25.60 28.10
N SER A 22 47.14 -24.66 27.53
CA SER A 22 46.66 -23.67 26.54
C SER A 22 47.64 -23.36 25.39
N ILE A 23 47.16 -22.59 24.40
CA ILE A 23 47.85 -21.83 23.33
C ILE A 23 47.95 -22.50 21.93
N PHE A 24 47.66 -21.69 20.89
CA PHE A 24 47.62 -21.92 19.42
C PHE A 24 46.44 -22.77 18.90
N SER A 25 45.71 -22.37 17.86
CA SER A 25 45.72 -21.14 17.04
C SER A 25 44.33 -20.90 16.42
N GLY A 26 43.95 -19.65 16.17
CA GLY A 26 42.66 -19.34 15.52
C GLY A 26 42.78 -19.24 13.99
N THR A 27 41.79 -19.79 13.28
CA THR A 27 41.43 -19.50 11.89
C THR A 27 39.97 -19.88 11.66
N ALA A 28 39.23 -19.02 10.95
CA ALA A 28 37.96 -19.23 10.24
C ALA A 28 37.04 -20.41 10.65
N PHE A 29 35.89 -20.06 11.25
CA PHE A 29 34.62 -20.70 10.93
C PHE A 29 33.81 -19.69 10.11
N ASN A 30 34.02 -19.74 8.80
CA ASN A 30 33.19 -19.16 7.74
C ASN A 30 33.32 -20.14 6.55
N GLU A 31 32.30 -20.18 5.69
CA GLU A 31 32.24 -21.01 4.48
C GLU A 31 32.20 -22.54 4.72
N ILE A 32 30.98 -23.09 4.67
CA ILE A 32 30.57 -24.30 3.94
C ILE A 32 29.04 -24.20 3.82
N ALA A 33 28.48 -24.62 2.68
CA ALA A 33 27.07 -24.45 2.26
C ALA A 33 26.67 -23.07 1.70
N ILE A 34 27.50 -22.51 0.80
CA ILE A 34 27.06 -21.63 -0.30
C ILE A 34 27.78 -22.12 -1.56
N TYR A 35 27.14 -22.98 -2.36
CA TYR A 35 27.64 -23.31 -3.71
C TYR A 35 26.55 -23.86 -4.67
N ASP A 36 25.42 -24.37 -4.16
CA ASP A 36 24.37 -24.99 -5.00
C ASP A 36 23.14 -24.09 -5.26
N SER A 37 23.15 -22.81 -4.83
CA SER A 37 22.10 -21.84 -5.17
C SER A 37 22.46 -20.93 -6.35
N VAL A 38 23.73 -20.89 -6.75
CA VAL A 38 24.31 -19.86 -7.64
C VAL A 38 23.76 -19.95 -9.06
N LEU A 39 23.60 -21.16 -9.62
CA LEU A 39 23.12 -21.36 -10.99
C LEU A 39 21.63 -21.03 -11.21
N ILE A 40 20.84 -20.90 -10.13
CA ILE A 40 19.45 -20.43 -10.20
C ILE A 40 19.36 -18.98 -9.70
N GLN A 41 20.12 -18.58 -8.67
CA GLN A 41 20.06 -17.21 -8.15
C GLN A 41 20.75 -16.16 -9.03
N GLU A 42 21.79 -16.49 -9.80
CA GLU A 42 22.46 -15.51 -10.68
C GLU A 42 21.64 -15.15 -11.94
N SER A 43 20.59 -15.91 -12.29
CA SER A 43 19.63 -15.58 -13.37
C SER A 43 18.29 -15.04 -12.89
N LEU A 44 18.09 -14.88 -11.57
CA LEU A 44 16.85 -14.37 -10.96
C LEU A 44 16.87 -12.85 -10.67
N GLY A 45 17.75 -12.11 -11.34
CA GLY A 45 17.77 -10.64 -11.31
C GLY A 45 17.16 -10.05 -12.58
N ASP A 46 16.13 -9.21 -12.43
CA ASP A 46 15.49 -8.38 -13.46
C ASP A 46 15.10 -9.10 -14.78
N THR A 47 14.00 -9.86 -14.74
CA THR A 47 13.20 -10.15 -15.95
C THR A 47 11.77 -9.60 -15.85
N GLN A 48 11.65 -8.28 -15.66
CA GLN A 48 10.43 -7.53 -15.98
C GLN A 48 10.58 -6.92 -17.38
N LYS A 49 9.91 -7.50 -18.39
CA LYS A 49 9.63 -6.79 -19.65
C LYS A 49 8.33 -6.00 -19.45
N ASN A 50 8.32 -4.74 -19.87
CA ASN A 50 7.13 -3.88 -19.82
C ASN A 50 5.97 -4.52 -20.59
N PHE A 51 4.77 -4.46 -20.03
CA PHE A 51 3.54 -4.59 -20.79
C PHE A 51 3.32 -3.28 -21.56
N ASP A 52 3.28 -3.35 -22.89
CA ASP A 52 2.90 -2.22 -23.75
C ASP A 52 1.37 -1.99 -23.70
N LEU A 53 0.85 -1.71 -22.50
CA LEU A 53 -0.45 -1.06 -22.33
C LEU A 53 -0.31 0.37 -22.85
N GLU A 54 -1.03 0.70 -23.93
CA GLU A 54 -1.04 2.06 -24.48
C GLU A 54 -1.40 3.07 -23.37
N LEU A 55 -0.45 3.95 -23.04
CA LEU A 55 -0.56 4.99 -22.00
C LEU A 55 -1.82 5.85 -22.19
N LYS A 56 -2.92 5.44 -21.56
CA LYS A 56 -4.08 6.27 -21.29
C LYS A 56 -3.90 6.91 -19.93
N THR A 57 -3.20 8.05 -19.91
CA THR A 57 -3.33 8.98 -18.78
C THR A 57 -4.81 9.31 -18.62
N SER A 58 -5.35 9.11 -17.42
CA SER A 58 -6.73 9.50 -17.11
C SER A 58 -6.96 10.95 -17.52
N SER A 59 -8.05 11.20 -18.26
CA SER A 59 -8.47 12.56 -18.61
C SER A 59 -9.28 13.25 -17.50
N LEU A 60 -9.50 12.54 -16.40
CA LEU A 60 -10.26 12.95 -15.23
C LEU A 60 -9.33 13.44 -14.12
N ASP A 61 -9.82 14.32 -13.25
CA ASP A 61 -9.13 14.62 -12.00
C ASP A 61 -9.08 13.39 -11.06
N ASN A 62 -8.16 13.38 -10.10
CA ASN A 62 -8.05 12.31 -9.10
C ASN A 62 -9.34 12.20 -8.26
N TYR A 63 -10.07 13.30 -8.04
CA TYR A 63 -11.39 13.26 -7.43
C TYR A 63 -12.42 12.51 -8.29
N GLU A 64 -12.52 12.87 -9.57
CA GLU A 64 -13.44 12.23 -10.52
C GLU A 64 -13.10 10.75 -10.74
N THR A 65 -11.82 10.40 -10.70
CA THR A 65 -11.31 9.02 -10.75
C THR A 65 -11.81 8.20 -9.56
N ILE A 66 -11.72 8.73 -8.33
CA ILE A 66 -12.23 8.04 -7.12
C ILE A 66 -13.76 7.88 -7.17
N GLU A 67 -14.49 8.92 -7.58
CA GLU A 67 -15.96 8.88 -7.71
C GLU A 67 -16.44 7.93 -8.82
N SER A 68 -15.66 7.73 -9.89
CA SER A 68 -15.96 6.76 -10.95
C SER A 68 -15.87 5.32 -10.43
N ILE A 69 -14.86 5.01 -9.61
CA ILE A 69 -14.71 3.69 -8.97
C ILE A 69 -15.88 3.42 -8.02
N PHE A 70 -16.27 4.38 -7.18
CA PHE A 70 -17.46 4.22 -6.33
C PHE A 70 -18.73 3.96 -7.15
N SER A 71 -18.93 4.74 -8.21
CA SER A 71 -20.06 4.58 -9.14
C SER A 71 -20.06 3.19 -9.79
N GLN A 72 -18.89 2.68 -10.18
CA GLN A 72 -18.75 1.34 -10.74
C GLN A 72 -19.05 0.25 -9.70
N LYS A 73 -18.47 0.30 -8.48
CA LYS A 73 -18.74 -0.70 -7.45
C LYS A 73 -20.23 -0.77 -7.06
N LEU A 74 -20.92 0.37 -6.98
CA LEU A 74 -22.38 0.40 -6.77
C LEU A 74 -23.14 -0.22 -7.96
N THR A 75 -22.69 0.05 -9.19
CA THR A 75 -23.27 -0.50 -10.41
C THR A 75 -23.11 -2.03 -10.44
N ASP A 76 -21.89 -2.54 -10.24
CA ASP A 76 -21.58 -3.96 -10.18
C ASP A 76 -22.47 -4.69 -9.18
N TYR A 77 -22.49 -4.22 -7.93
CA TYR A 77 -23.29 -4.85 -6.88
C TYR A 77 -24.80 -4.79 -7.17
N SER A 78 -25.29 -3.70 -7.79
CA SER A 78 -26.70 -3.59 -8.16
C SER A 78 -27.14 -4.53 -9.29
N GLN A 79 -26.21 -4.91 -10.18
CA GLN A 79 -26.47 -5.77 -11.34
C GLN A 79 -26.20 -7.25 -11.05
N LEU A 80 -25.12 -7.53 -10.31
CA LEU A 80 -24.57 -8.86 -10.08
C LEU A 80 -24.95 -9.42 -8.69
N GLY A 81 -25.20 -8.56 -7.71
CA GLY A 81 -25.43 -8.94 -6.30
C GLY A 81 -24.15 -9.20 -5.50
N TYR A 82 -22.98 -9.03 -6.13
CA TYR A 82 -21.64 -9.21 -5.57
C TYR A 82 -20.68 -8.16 -6.14
N PHE A 83 -19.46 -8.05 -5.59
CA PHE A 83 -18.40 -7.23 -6.19
C PHE A 83 -17.40 -8.15 -6.92
N PRO A 84 -17.13 -7.92 -8.22
CA PRO A 84 -16.15 -8.69 -8.96
C PRO A 84 -14.77 -8.67 -8.32
N GLN A 85 -14.21 -9.87 -8.13
CA GLN A 85 -12.89 -10.09 -7.56
C GLN A 85 -11.85 -10.30 -8.68
N TYR A 86 -10.74 -9.57 -8.60
CA TYR A 86 -9.56 -9.89 -9.40
C TYR A 86 -8.75 -10.99 -8.73
N TYR A 87 -8.33 -11.97 -9.53
CA TYR A 87 -7.55 -13.14 -9.11
C TYR A 87 -6.32 -13.25 -10.01
N GLU A 88 -5.23 -13.82 -9.48
CA GLU A 88 -4.01 -14.07 -10.23
C GLU A 88 -4.28 -15.06 -11.37
N SER A 89 -4.03 -14.60 -12.60
CA SER A 89 -4.04 -15.46 -13.79
C SER A 89 -2.90 -16.46 -13.76
N SER A 90 -3.12 -17.65 -14.33
CA SER A 90 -2.08 -18.68 -14.45
C SER A 90 -2.03 -19.31 -15.83
N LEU A 91 -0.88 -19.87 -16.17
CA LEU A 91 -0.70 -20.63 -17.40
C LEU A 91 -1.58 -21.90 -17.40
N GLN A 92 -1.83 -22.46 -16.22
CA GLN A 92 -2.78 -23.57 -16.02
C GLN A 92 -4.21 -23.19 -16.42
N ALA A 93 -4.75 -22.11 -15.86
CA ALA A 93 -6.11 -21.67 -16.15
C ALA A 93 -6.26 -21.17 -17.60
N THR A 94 -5.24 -20.49 -18.12
CA THR A 94 -5.20 -20.04 -19.52
C THR A 94 -5.21 -21.23 -20.50
N TYR A 95 -4.45 -22.29 -20.22
CA TYR A 95 -4.54 -23.55 -20.96
C TYR A 95 -5.94 -24.17 -20.88
N TYR A 96 -6.58 -24.19 -19.71
CA TYR A 96 -7.94 -24.73 -19.54
C TYR A 96 -8.97 -23.97 -20.40
N ALA A 97 -8.93 -22.63 -20.39
CA ALA A 97 -9.80 -21.79 -21.22
C ALA A 97 -9.53 -22.00 -22.72
N LEU A 98 -8.27 -22.00 -23.15
CA LEU A 98 -7.88 -22.25 -24.55
C LEU A 98 -8.30 -23.63 -25.03
N TYR A 99 -8.18 -24.67 -24.20
CA TYR A 99 -8.66 -26.01 -24.54
C TYR A 99 -10.18 -26.01 -24.72
N ILE A 100 -10.96 -25.39 -23.83
CA ILE A 100 -12.43 -25.29 -23.96
C ILE A 100 -12.81 -24.60 -25.27
N LEU A 101 -12.20 -23.43 -25.55
CA LEU A 101 -12.42 -22.67 -26.79
C LEU A 101 -12.09 -23.51 -28.03
N ASN A 102 -10.98 -24.25 -28.02
CA ASN A 102 -10.57 -25.12 -29.13
C ASN A 102 -11.53 -26.31 -29.30
N ALA A 103 -11.88 -27.01 -28.21
CA ALA A 103 -12.76 -28.16 -28.22
C ALA A 103 -14.16 -27.83 -28.79
N LEU A 104 -14.65 -26.62 -28.50
CA LEU A 104 -15.93 -26.07 -28.96
C LEU A 104 -15.89 -25.37 -30.33
N GLU A 105 -14.70 -25.24 -30.94
CA GLU A 105 -14.46 -24.53 -32.22
C GLU A 105 -14.80 -23.03 -32.13
N ARG A 106 -14.23 -22.34 -31.12
CA ARG A 106 -14.51 -20.94 -30.74
C ARG A 106 -13.28 -20.10 -30.39
N LEU A 107 -12.07 -20.54 -30.75
CA LEU A 107 -10.83 -19.76 -30.55
C LEU A 107 -10.85 -18.38 -31.24
N ASP A 108 -11.71 -18.19 -32.24
CA ASP A 108 -11.93 -16.92 -32.94
C ASP A 108 -12.70 -15.87 -32.13
N GLN A 109 -13.18 -16.21 -30.93
CA GLN A 109 -13.93 -15.29 -30.05
C GLN A 109 -13.06 -14.52 -29.05
N ILE A 110 -11.76 -14.82 -28.96
CA ILE A 110 -10.80 -14.16 -28.06
C ILE A 110 -9.71 -13.43 -28.86
N ASP A 111 -9.05 -12.47 -28.23
CA ASP A 111 -7.82 -11.91 -28.79
C ASP A 111 -6.64 -12.89 -28.59
N GLN A 112 -6.34 -13.62 -29.66
CA GLN A 112 -5.24 -14.59 -29.66
C GLN A 112 -3.84 -13.94 -29.65
N ALA A 113 -3.72 -12.64 -29.93
CA ALA A 113 -2.45 -11.93 -29.83
C ALA A 113 -2.16 -11.62 -28.36
N ASN A 114 -3.10 -10.98 -27.65
CA ASN A 114 -2.93 -10.66 -26.24
C ASN A 114 -2.71 -11.93 -25.37
N VAL A 115 -3.47 -13.00 -25.60
CA VAL A 115 -3.27 -14.27 -24.87
C VAL A 115 -1.93 -14.93 -25.21
N LEU A 116 -1.41 -14.75 -26.43
CA LEU A 116 -0.07 -15.22 -26.79
C LEU A 116 1.02 -14.41 -26.08
N ASP A 117 0.89 -13.09 -26.03
CA ASP A 117 1.84 -12.21 -25.36
C ASP A 117 1.84 -12.46 -23.84
N TYR A 118 0.68 -12.71 -23.23
CA TYR A 118 0.54 -13.18 -21.84
C TYR A 118 1.24 -14.53 -21.60
N ILE A 119 1.14 -15.50 -22.52
CA ILE A 119 1.85 -16.78 -22.37
C ILE A 119 3.37 -16.56 -22.44
N LEU A 120 3.83 -15.72 -23.36
CA LEU A 120 5.25 -15.46 -23.61
C LEU A 120 5.89 -14.54 -22.56
N SER A 121 5.13 -13.72 -21.83
CA SER A 121 5.68 -12.90 -20.73
C SER A 121 6.26 -13.74 -19.58
N TYR A 122 5.88 -15.01 -19.47
CA TYR A 122 6.46 -15.96 -18.50
C TYR A 122 7.59 -16.83 -19.07
N TYR A 123 7.93 -16.70 -20.37
CA TYR A 123 9.03 -17.45 -20.98
C TYR A 123 10.37 -16.77 -20.73
N ASN A 124 11.30 -17.45 -20.07
CA ASN A 124 12.64 -16.95 -19.85
C ASN A 124 13.58 -17.39 -20.98
N GLU A 125 14.11 -16.43 -21.74
CA GLU A 125 14.96 -16.68 -22.92
C GLU A 125 16.34 -17.30 -22.59
N GLU A 126 16.80 -17.24 -21.33
CA GLU A 126 18.11 -17.79 -20.92
C GLU A 126 18.03 -19.24 -20.40
N THR A 127 16.93 -19.56 -19.74
CA THR A 127 16.69 -20.88 -19.11
C THR A 127 15.72 -21.76 -19.92
N HIS A 128 15.10 -21.19 -20.96
CA HIS A 128 14.16 -21.84 -21.88
C HIS A 128 12.91 -22.47 -21.21
N ILE A 129 12.55 -22.00 -20.02
CA ILE A 129 11.38 -22.45 -19.25
C ILE A 129 10.35 -21.34 -19.04
N PHE A 130 9.11 -21.76 -18.81
CA PHE A 130 8.01 -20.93 -18.34
C PHE A 130 7.91 -20.96 -16.81
N MET A 131 7.72 -19.78 -16.19
CA MET A 131 7.55 -19.64 -14.74
C MET A 131 6.48 -18.61 -14.40
N ASP A 132 5.33 -19.04 -13.85
CA ASP A 132 4.28 -18.15 -13.31
C ASP A 132 4.29 -18.10 -11.76
N LYS A 133 3.47 -17.24 -11.14
CA LYS A 133 3.41 -17.12 -9.67
C LYS A 133 3.03 -18.44 -8.97
N TYR A 134 2.32 -19.36 -9.64
CA TYR A 134 1.98 -20.68 -9.08
C TYR A 134 3.18 -21.63 -9.09
N SER A 135 4.03 -21.61 -10.12
CA SER A 135 5.29 -22.39 -10.13
C SER A 135 6.28 -21.92 -9.05
N TYR A 136 6.42 -20.61 -8.82
CA TYR A 136 7.21 -20.08 -7.70
C TYR A 136 6.61 -20.48 -6.35
N ARG A 137 5.27 -20.47 -6.21
CA ARG A 137 4.56 -20.92 -5.01
C ARG A 137 4.72 -22.42 -4.75
N TYR A 138 4.84 -23.24 -5.80
CA TYR A 138 5.22 -24.65 -5.71
C TYR A 138 6.63 -24.82 -5.12
N LEU A 139 7.61 -24.04 -5.57
CA LEU A 139 8.99 -24.09 -5.03
C LEU A 139 9.10 -23.65 -3.56
N ASP A 140 8.16 -22.82 -3.09
CA ASP A 140 8.01 -22.45 -1.67
C ASP A 140 7.29 -23.52 -0.81
N THR A 141 6.91 -24.68 -1.36
CA THR A 141 6.12 -25.68 -0.65
C THR A 141 6.92 -26.42 0.42
N ILE A 142 6.40 -26.43 1.64
CA ILE A 142 6.77 -27.40 2.68
C ILE A 142 5.84 -28.60 2.53
N PHE A 143 6.37 -29.82 2.62
CA PHE A 143 5.63 -31.07 2.49
C PHE A 143 5.43 -31.78 3.85
N PRO A 144 4.51 -31.31 4.71
CA PRO A 144 3.88 -32.17 5.70
C PRO A 144 2.88 -33.11 5.00
N ARG A 145 2.30 -34.05 5.75
CA ARG A 145 1.29 -35.00 5.24
C ARG A 145 0.08 -34.37 4.54
N GLN A 146 -0.27 -33.13 4.89
CA GLN A 146 -1.32 -32.34 4.24
C GLN A 146 -0.75 -31.00 3.78
N TYR A 147 -0.54 -30.85 2.48
CA TYR A 147 -0.03 -29.64 1.84
C TYR A 147 -0.98 -29.13 0.75
N ASN A 148 -0.66 -27.97 0.18
CA ASN A 148 -1.37 -27.40 -0.96
C ASN A 148 -0.61 -27.77 -2.26
N PRO A 149 -1.16 -28.63 -3.14
CA PRO A 149 -0.51 -28.97 -4.40
C PRO A 149 -0.79 -27.88 -5.44
N TYR A 150 0.11 -26.90 -5.49
CA TYR A 150 0.15 -25.91 -6.56
C TYR A 150 0.68 -26.56 -7.85
N SER A 151 0.38 -25.94 -9.00
CA SER A 151 0.95 -26.36 -10.28
C SER A 151 2.48 -26.34 -10.22
N SER A 152 3.09 -27.46 -10.57
CA SER A 152 4.54 -27.62 -10.56
C SER A 152 5.22 -26.86 -11.70
N VAL A 153 6.55 -26.68 -11.62
CA VAL A 153 7.35 -26.08 -12.71
C VAL A 153 7.16 -26.88 -14.01
N LEU A 154 7.22 -28.21 -13.92
CA LEU A 154 6.96 -29.09 -15.06
C LEU A 154 5.56 -28.88 -15.66
N GLN A 155 4.53 -28.81 -14.82
CA GLN A 155 3.15 -28.63 -15.27
C GLN A 155 2.95 -27.28 -15.95
N VAL A 156 3.48 -26.19 -15.38
CA VAL A 156 3.40 -24.85 -15.96
C VAL A 156 4.03 -24.78 -17.34
N ASN A 157 5.20 -25.42 -17.53
CA ASN A 157 5.83 -25.57 -18.84
C ASN A 157 4.94 -26.37 -19.82
N CYS A 158 4.38 -27.50 -19.39
CA CYS A 158 3.47 -28.30 -20.21
C CYS A 158 2.21 -27.52 -20.62
N TYR A 159 1.61 -26.74 -19.71
CA TYR A 159 0.44 -25.90 -19.99
C TYR A 159 0.76 -24.81 -21.01
N ALA A 160 1.90 -24.13 -20.89
CA ALA A 160 2.33 -23.11 -21.85
C ALA A 160 2.58 -23.71 -23.24
N ILE A 161 3.33 -24.80 -23.34
CA ILE A 161 3.63 -25.49 -24.60
C ILE A 161 2.34 -25.96 -25.29
N GLN A 162 1.42 -26.60 -24.56
CA GLN A 162 0.15 -27.03 -25.14
C GLN A 162 -0.74 -25.84 -25.55
N SER A 163 -0.69 -24.72 -24.82
CA SER A 163 -1.38 -23.48 -25.22
C SER A 163 -0.81 -22.90 -26.52
N LEU A 164 0.52 -22.85 -26.66
CA LEU A 164 1.20 -22.47 -27.90
C LEU A 164 0.84 -23.41 -29.06
N ALA A 165 0.65 -24.70 -28.80
CA ALA A 165 0.19 -25.66 -29.81
C ALA A 165 -1.25 -25.39 -30.26
N ILE A 166 -2.17 -25.12 -29.32
CA ILE A 166 -3.56 -24.71 -29.61
C ILE A 166 -3.59 -23.44 -30.50
N LEU A 167 -2.71 -22.47 -30.21
CA LEU A 167 -2.58 -21.23 -30.98
C LEU A 167 -1.78 -21.36 -32.31
N ASN A 168 -1.20 -22.53 -32.59
CA ASN A 168 -0.21 -22.75 -33.68
C ASN A 168 0.98 -21.76 -33.61
N ARG A 169 1.68 -21.75 -32.47
CA ARG A 169 2.81 -20.83 -32.15
C ARG A 169 4.04 -21.52 -31.54
N LEU A 170 4.14 -22.84 -31.58
CA LEU A 170 5.31 -23.61 -31.09
C LEU A 170 6.66 -23.17 -31.70
N TYR A 171 6.68 -22.48 -32.84
CA TYR A 171 7.91 -21.96 -33.45
C TYR A 171 8.56 -20.77 -32.68
N LEU A 172 7.92 -20.27 -31.62
CA LEU A 172 8.40 -19.16 -30.80
C LEU A 172 9.30 -19.59 -29.62
N ILE A 173 9.41 -20.90 -29.37
CA ILE A 173 10.26 -21.49 -28.32
C ILE A 173 11.24 -22.48 -28.93
N ASP A 174 12.33 -22.78 -28.23
CA ASP A 174 13.16 -23.93 -28.60
C ASP A 174 12.47 -25.23 -28.16
N ILE A 175 12.16 -26.08 -29.15
CA ILE A 175 11.48 -27.36 -28.95
C ILE A 175 12.41 -28.39 -28.30
N GLN A 176 13.71 -28.37 -28.61
CA GLN A 176 14.66 -29.32 -28.03
C GLN A 176 14.94 -28.99 -26.57
N ASP A 177 15.17 -27.72 -26.23
CA ASP A 177 15.35 -27.32 -24.83
C ASP A 177 14.10 -27.60 -23.99
N SER A 178 12.90 -27.46 -24.58
CA SER A 178 11.64 -27.87 -23.95
C SER A 178 11.55 -29.39 -23.70
N ILE A 179 11.99 -30.22 -24.66
CA ILE A 179 12.06 -31.68 -24.51
C ILE A 179 13.08 -32.07 -23.43
N ASP A 180 14.26 -31.45 -23.45
CA ASP A 180 15.36 -31.72 -22.53
C ASP A 180 14.99 -31.31 -21.10
N PHE A 181 14.31 -30.16 -20.92
CA PHE A 181 13.75 -29.76 -19.64
C PHE A 181 12.73 -30.78 -19.10
N ILE A 182 11.76 -31.22 -19.92
CA ILE A 182 10.76 -32.20 -19.46
C ILE A 182 11.45 -33.52 -19.06
N TRP A 183 12.38 -34.02 -19.87
CA TRP A 183 13.15 -35.23 -19.52
C TRP A 183 14.05 -35.05 -18.29
N SER A 184 14.57 -33.85 -18.04
CA SER A 184 15.33 -33.58 -16.81
C SER A 184 14.48 -33.75 -15.54
N CYS A 185 13.15 -33.64 -15.63
CA CYS A 185 12.21 -33.86 -14.52
C CYS A 185 11.90 -35.36 -14.28
N PHE A 186 12.36 -36.29 -15.13
CA PHE A 186 12.18 -37.73 -14.92
C PHE A 186 13.05 -38.23 -13.76
N ASN A 187 12.47 -39.02 -12.84
CA ASN A 187 13.21 -39.55 -11.69
C ASN A 187 13.85 -40.92 -12.02
N PRO A 188 15.19 -41.01 -12.09
CA PRO A 188 15.90 -42.25 -12.40
C PRO A 188 16.08 -43.17 -11.18
N GLU A 189 15.76 -42.72 -9.96
CA GLU A 189 16.11 -43.43 -8.72
C GLU A 189 14.99 -44.29 -8.12
N GLY A 190 15.42 -45.39 -7.49
CA GLY A 190 14.60 -46.22 -6.63
C GLY A 190 13.42 -46.88 -7.35
N THR A 191 12.22 -46.58 -6.85
CA THR A 191 10.93 -47.13 -7.31
C THR A 191 10.00 -46.07 -7.89
N GLU A 192 10.44 -44.81 -7.90
CA GLU A 192 9.62 -43.63 -8.19
C GLU A 192 9.84 -43.16 -9.62
N ASN A 193 9.81 -44.08 -10.59
CA ASN A 193 10.19 -43.82 -11.98
C ASN A 193 9.11 -43.09 -12.80
N GLY A 194 8.46 -42.10 -12.20
CA GLY A 194 7.64 -41.11 -12.87
C GLY A 194 8.39 -39.78 -13.03
N PHE A 195 7.65 -38.74 -13.40
CA PHE A 195 8.17 -37.37 -13.45
C PHE A 195 7.92 -36.65 -12.11
N LEU A 196 8.93 -35.89 -11.68
CA LEU A 196 8.85 -34.92 -10.59
C LEU A 196 8.26 -33.60 -11.11
N GLY A 197 7.87 -32.71 -10.19
CA GLY A 197 7.40 -31.37 -10.55
C GLY A 197 8.49 -30.37 -10.95
N GLN A 198 9.77 -30.75 -10.94
CA GLN A 198 10.94 -29.95 -11.32
C GLN A 198 12.11 -30.86 -11.72
N PRO A 199 13.22 -30.34 -12.30
CA PRO A 199 14.38 -31.15 -12.67
C PRO A 199 14.91 -32.02 -11.52
N TYR A 200 15.31 -33.24 -11.84
CA TYR A 200 15.80 -34.22 -10.88
C TYR A 200 17.17 -33.82 -10.31
N ASP A 201 17.24 -33.68 -8.98
CA ASP A 201 18.50 -33.56 -8.25
C ASP A 201 18.50 -34.47 -7.00
N PRO A 202 19.55 -35.29 -6.77
CA PRO A 202 19.65 -36.20 -5.63
C PRO A 202 19.75 -35.49 -4.26
N THR A 203 19.82 -34.16 -4.22
CA THR A 203 19.80 -33.32 -3.02
C THR A 203 18.43 -32.72 -2.69
N LEU A 204 17.44 -32.81 -3.60
CA LEU A 204 16.07 -32.30 -3.37
C LEU A 204 15.47 -32.78 -2.04
N SER A 205 14.61 -31.95 -1.45
CA SER A 205 13.87 -32.32 -0.24
C SER A 205 12.87 -33.46 -0.53
N TYR A 206 12.46 -34.18 0.51
CA TYR A 206 11.69 -35.42 0.39
C TYR A 206 10.47 -35.31 -0.55
N GLY A 207 9.56 -34.37 -0.31
CA GLY A 207 8.34 -34.25 -1.13
C GLY A 207 8.60 -33.76 -2.56
N PHE A 208 9.68 -33.01 -2.81
CA PHE A 208 10.09 -32.66 -4.16
C PHE A 208 10.68 -33.84 -4.97
N LYS A 209 11.02 -34.95 -4.30
CA LYS A 209 11.48 -36.21 -4.94
C LYS A 209 10.36 -37.22 -5.17
N THR A 210 9.15 -36.96 -4.70
CA THR A 210 8.01 -37.84 -4.96
C THR A 210 7.55 -37.63 -6.41
N ALA A 211 7.68 -38.67 -7.23
CA ALA A 211 7.10 -38.67 -8.57
C ALA A 211 5.58 -38.79 -8.47
N THR A 212 4.86 -38.11 -9.36
CA THR A 212 3.39 -38.09 -9.34
C THR A 212 2.80 -38.27 -10.73
N MET A 213 1.57 -38.79 -10.80
CA MET A 213 0.92 -39.10 -12.07
C MET A 213 0.39 -37.89 -12.81
N ASP A 214 -0.02 -36.84 -12.12
CA ASP A 214 -0.36 -35.57 -12.75
C ASP A 214 0.86 -34.95 -13.45
N ASN A 215 2.04 -34.93 -12.82
CA ASN A 215 3.30 -34.54 -13.46
C ASN A 215 3.64 -35.45 -14.66
N SER A 216 3.57 -36.76 -14.47
CA SER A 216 3.90 -37.76 -15.51
C SER A 216 2.95 -37.70 -16.71
N PHE A 217 1.66 -37.45 -16.48
CA PHE A 217 0.65 -37.28 -17.51
C PHE A 217 0.91 -36.06 -18.38
N PHE A 218 1.19 -34.90 -17.76
CA PHE A 218 1.47 -33.68 -18.51
C PHE A 218 2.81 -33.76 -19.26
N ALA A 219 3.84 -34.38 -18.67
CA ALA A 219 5.09 -34.68 -19.37
C ALA A 219 4.86 -35.54 -20.62
N ILE A 220 4.27 -36.73 -20.48
CA ILE A 220 4.07 -37.65 -21.62
C ILE A 220 3.14 -37.08 -22.68
N THR A 221 2.07 -36.38 -22.29
CA THR A 221 1.18 -35.70 -23.25
C THR A 221 1.90 -34.62 -24.05
N THR A 222 2.81 -33.88 -23.42
CA THR A 222 3.57 -32.80 -24.08
C THR A 222 4.74 -33.35 -24.91
N LEU A 223 5.45 -34.37 -24.43
CA LEU A 223 6.49 -35.07 -25.20
C LEU A 223 5.90 -35.72 -26.46
N ASN A 224 4.73 -36.36 -26.37
CA ASN A 224 4.04 -36.94 -27.53
C ASN A 224 3.59 -35.89 -28.58
N LEU A 225 3.50 -34.62 -28.19
CA LEU A 225 3.20 -33.49 -29.07
C LEU A 225 4.47 -32.92 -29.73
N LEU A 226 5.60 -32.92 -29.02
CA LEU A 226 6.86 -32.33 -29.48
C LEU A 226 7.77 -33.32 -30.24
N MET A 227 7.78 -34.60 -29.85
CA MET A 227 8.66 -35.63 -30.39
C MET A 227 8.03 -36.33 -31.59
N SER A 228 8.83 -36.69 -32.61
CA SER A 228 8.36 -37.44 -33.78
C SER A 228 8.20 -38.94 -33.53
N ASP A 229 8.99 -39.49 -32.61
CA ASP A 229 8.94 -40.86 -32.12
C ASP A 229 9.64 -40.95 -30.75
N TRP A 230 9.45 -42.06 -30.04
CA TRP A 230 10.02 -42.32 -28.71
C TRP A 230 11.43 -42.93 -28.74
N GLY A 231 12.10 -42.93 -29.90
CA GLY A 231 13.36 -43.63 -30.13
C GLY A 231 14.48 -43.17 -29.21
N GLY A 232 15.00 -44.09 -28.40
CA GLY A 232 16.08 -43.82 -27.43
C GLY A 232 15.63 -43.77 -25.97
N HIS A 233 14.33 -43.77 -25.69
CA HIS A 233 13.75 -43.70 -24.33
C HIS A 233 13.08 -45.01 -23.88
N ASP A 234 13.41 -46.15 -24.51
CA ASP A 234 12.79 -47.46 -24.24
C ASP A 234 12.91 -47.88 -22.75
N SER A 235 14.04 -47.56 -22.11
CA SER A 235 14.32 -47.87 -20.71
C SER A 235 13.47 -47.05 -19.74
N GLU A 236 13.35 -45.77 -20.03
CA GLU A 236 12.62 -44.76 -19.29
C GLU A 236 11.12 -45.08 -19.36
N LEU A 237 10.60 -45.34 -20.57
CA LEU A 237 9.21 -45.75 -20.78
C LEU A 237 8.88 -47.08 -20.11
N ALA A 238 9.75 -48.09 -20.20
CA ALA A 238 9.54 -49.37 -19.48
C ALA A 238 9.50 -49.18 -17.96
N SER A 239 10.32 -48.27 -17.42
CA SER A 239 10.36 -47.95 -15.99
C SER A 239 9.12 -47.18 -15.55
N LEU A 240 8.67 -46.21 -16.36
CA LEU A 240 7.44 -45.45 -16.16
C LEU A 240 6.20 -46.36 -16.16
N VAL A 241 6.10 -47.27 -17.13
CA VAL A 241 5.00 -48.24 -17.20
C VAL A 241 4.99 -49.15 -15.97
N ASN A 242 6.16 -49.56 -15.47
CA ASN A 242 6.25 -50.33 -14.22
C ASN A 242 5.89 -49.50 -12.97
N TYR A 243 6.19 -48.20 -12.95
CA TYR A 243 5.74 -47.27 -11.92
C TYR A 243 4.20 -47.11 -11.95
N ILE A 244 3.61 -46.82 -13.11
CA ILE A 244 2.15 -46.69 -13.29
C ILE A 244 1.42 -47.96 -12.82
N ASN A 245 1.88 -49.15 -13.23
CA ASN A 245 1.24 -50.40 -12.84
C ASN A 245 1.36 -50.71 -11.34
N ARG A 246 2.31 -50.10 -10.62
CA ARG A 246 2.47 -50.22 -9.16
C ARG A 246 1.61 -49.23 -8.36
N LEU A 247 1.08 -48.21 -9.01
CA LEU A 247 0.07 -47.31 -8.43
C LEU A 247 -1.33 -47.92 -8.43
N GLN A 248 -1.53 -49.04 -9.13
CA GLN A 248 -2.81 -49.74 -9.15
C GLN A 248 -3.00 -50.57 -7.87
N GLU A 249 -4.09 -50.31 -7.13
CA GLU A 249 -4.44 -51.04 -5.91
C GLU A 249 -4.73 -52.53 -6.22
N ASP A 250 -4.06 -53.44 -5.50
CA ASP A 250 -4.16 -54.89 -5.69
C ASP A 250 -4.74 -55.64 -4.47
N LEU A 251 -4.97 -54.94 -3.36
CA LEU A 251 -5.48 -55.52 -2.12
C LEU A 251 -6.98 -55.80 -2.20
N SER A 252 -7.30 -57.05 -2.57
CA SER A 252 -8.67 -57.59 -2.77
C SER A 252 -9.69 -57.48 -1.61
N THR A 253 -9.34 -56.81 -0.51
CA THR A 253 -10.23 -56.51 0.62
C THR A 253 -10.55 -55.03 0.76
N ASN A 254 -10.05 -54.17 -0.14
CA ASN A 254 -10.37 -52.76 -0.20
C ASN A 254 -11.41 -52.51 -1.30
N ASP A 255 -12.35 -51.59 -1.07
CA ASP A 255 -13.35 -51.18 -2.05
C ASP A 255 -12.71 -50.34 -3.20
N ASP A 256 -11.52 -49.79 -2.96
CA ASP A 256 -10.62 -49.16 -3.96
C ASP A 256 -9.98 -50.15 -4.98
N LEU A 257 -10.21 -51.48 -4.85
CA LEU A 257 -9.50 -52.52 -5.62
C LEU A 257 -9.46 -52.23 -7.12
N GLY A 258 -8.25 -52.01 -7.64
CA GLY A 258 -7.98 -51.84 -9.07
C GLY A 258 -8.00 -50.40 -9.57
N GLY A 259 -8.38 -49.41 -8.76
CA GLY A 259 -8.14 -48.00 -9.07
C GLY A 259 -6.68 -47.60 -8.78
N PHE A 260 -6.32 -46.34 -9.07
CA PHE A 260 -4.93 -45.86 -8.97
C PHE A 260 -4.74 -44.76 -7.92
N TYR A 261 -3.61 -44.83 -7.20
CA TYR A 261 -3.04 -43.72 -6.44
C TYR A 261 -2.34 -42.72 -7.39
N ASN A 262 -2.11 -41.47 -6.95
CA ASN A 262 -1.36 -40.48 -7.74
C ASN A 262 0.16 -40.60 -7.57
N ASP A 263 0.61 -41.20 -6.46
CA ASP A 263 2.01 -41.45 -6.12
C ASP A 263 2.11 -42.66 -5.18
N LEU A 264 3.33 -43.11 -4.87
CA LEU A 264 3.59 -44.30 -4.05
C LEU A 264 3.82 -43.99 -2.56
N ASP A 265 3.73 -42.74 -2.13
CA ASP A 265 3.97 -42.31 -0.76
C ASP A 265 2.66 -42.22 0.05
N PRO A 266 2.35 -43.18 0.95
CA PRO A 266 1.13 -43.16 1.75
C PRO A 266 1.06 -42.04 2.80
N ASP A 267 2.19 -41.34 3.03
CA ASP A 267 2.29 -40.18 3.90
C ASP A 267 2.20 -38.85 3.14
N LEU A 268 2.01 -38.85 1.81
CA LEU A 268 1.80 -37.65 0.97
C LEU A 268 0.41 -37.66 0.31
N TYR A 269 -0.27 -36.51 0.29
CA TYR A 269 -1.54 -36.33 -0.41
C TYR A 269 -1.36 -35.40 -1.62
N SER A 270 -0.72 -35.92 -2.68
CA SER A 270 -0.31 -35.12 -3.84
C SER A 270 -1.46 -34.58 -4.69
N LEU A 271 -2.58 -35.30 -4.78
CA LEU A 271 -3.86 -34.70 -5.18
C LEU A 271 -4.64 -34.34 -3.92
N ALA A 272 -4.71 -33.04 -3.62
CA ALA A 272 -5.41 -32.54 -2.44
C ALA A 272 -6.85 -33.05 -2.40
N MET A 273 -7.31 -33.32 -1.18
CA MET A 273 -8.62 -33.89 -0.84
C MET A 273 -8.78 -35.40 -1.09
N TYR A 274 -7.85 -36.05 -1.80
CA TYR A 274 -7.90 -37.51 -2.06
C TYR A 274 -6.70 -38.21 -1.42
N GLY A 275 -6.87 -38.66 -0.18
CA GLY A 275 -5.84 -39.42 0.55
C GLY A 275 -5.73 -40.89 0.12
N GLY A 276 -5.95 -41.19 -1.16
CA GLY A 276 -6.06 -42.54 -1.68
C GLY A 276 -6.52 -42.59 -3.14
N VAL A 277 -6.98 -43.78 -3.56
CA VAL A 277 -7.45 -44.08 -4.92
C VAL A 277 -8.60 -43.17 -5.34
N ASN A 278 -8.55 -42.66 -6.57
CA ASN A 278 -9.58 -41.79 -7.13
C ASN A 278 -9.60 -41.83 -8.67
N LEU A 279 -10.68 -41.33 -9.28
CA LEU A 279 -10.85 -41.28 -10.74
C LEU A 279 -9.89 -40.31 -11.44
N LEU A 280 -9.42 -39.26 -10.77
CA LEU A 280 -8.49 -38.30 -11.37
C LEU A 280 -7.07 -38.88 -11.51
N ALA A 281 -6.56 -39.53 -10.47
CA ALA A 281 -5.33 -40.32 -10.53
C ALA A 281 -5.44 -41.49 -11.53
N SER A 282 -6.59 -42.20 -11.54
CA SER A 282 -6.87 -43.26 -12.52
C SER A 282 -6.89 -42.73 -13.96
N TYR A 283 -7.44 -41.53 -14.18
CA TYR A 283 -7.39 -40.84 -15.47
C TYR A 283 -5.96 -40.54 -15.88
N TYR A 284 -5.14 -39.93 -15.00
CA TYR A 284 -3.73 -39.64 -15.33
C TYR A 284 -2.94 -40.91 -15.67
N SER A 285 -3.09 -41.98 -14.89
CA SER A 285 -2.48 -43.30 -15.15
C SER A 285 -2.90 -43.90 -16.49
N ILE A 286 -4.20 -44.09 -16.71
CA ILE A 286 -4.71 -44.80 -17.89
C ILE A 286 -4.59 -43.95 -19.15
N LYS A 287 -4.76 -42.62 -19.08
CA LYS A 287 -4.57 -41.74 -20.25
C LYS A 287 -3.10 -41.67 -20.65
N THR A 288 -2.16 -41.68 -19.71
CA THR A 288 -0.71 -41.80 -19.99
C THR A 288 -0.41 -43.10 -20.75
N LEU A 289 -0.91 -44.24 -20.27
CA LEU A 289 -0.76 -45.52 -20.95
C LEU A 289 -1.46 -45.53 -22.32
N ASN A 290 -2.61 -44.86 -22.47
CA ASN A 290 -3.32 -44.75 -23.74
C ASN A 290 -2.53 -43.94 -24.78
N THR A 291 -1.90 -42.82 -24.38
CA THR A 291 -0.98 -42.05 -25.23
C THR A 291 0.21 -42.90 -25.71
N LEU A 292 0.66 -43.86 -24.90
CA LEU A 292 1.74 -44.79 -25.22
C LEU A 292 1.28 -46.09 -25.93
N GLU A 293 -0.02 -46.26 -26.21
CA GLU A 293 -0.62 -47.50 -26.73
C GLU A 293 -0.43 -48.75 -25.82
N LEU A 294 -0.34 -48.56 -24.49
CA LEU A 294 0.00 -49.58 -23.49
C LEU A 294 -1.10 -49.82 -22.43
N VAL A 295 -2.37 -49.51 -22.70
CA VAL A 295 -3.49 -49.73 -21.75
C VAL A 295 -3.58 -51.19 -21.28
N ASP A 296 -3.27 -52.15 -22.16
CA ASP A 296 -3.30 -53.59 -21.87
C ASP A 296 -2.32 -54.05 -20.77
N THR A 297 -1.45 -53.18 -20.24
CA THR A 297 -0.55 -53.53 -19.13
C THR A 297 -1.23 -53.56 -17.76
N ILE A 298 -2.38 -52.89 -17.60
CA ILE A 298 -3.08 -52.77 -16.31
C ILE A 298 -3.84 -54.05 -15.94
N GLN A 299 -4.22 -54.19 -14.67
CA GLN A 299 -5.15 -55.22 -14.22
C GLN A 299 -6.61 -54.83 -14.55
N THR A 300 -6.99 -54.88 -15.82
CA THR A 300 -8.27 -54.35 -16.35
C THR A 300 -9.50 -54.87 -15.61
N ASN A 301 -9.52 -56.16 -15.24
CA ASN A 301 -10.63 -56.76 -14.49
C ASN A 301 -10.79 -56.19 -13.07
N ASN A 302 -9.71 -55.74 -12.44
CA ASN A 302 -9.77 -55.09 -11.14
C ASN A 302 -10.24 -53.63 -11.34
N PHE A 303 -9.71 -52.93 -12.35
CA PHE A 303 -10.18 -51.57 -12.67
C PHE A 303 -11.67 -51.51 -13.03
N HIS A 304 -12.21 -52.54 -13.71
CA HIS A 304 -13.65 -52.67 -13.94
C HIS A 304 -14.46 -52.92 -12.66
N GLN A 305 -13.87 -53.55 -11.63
CA GLN A 305 -14.50 -53.66 -10.30
C GLN A 305 -14.51 -52.29 -9.61
N TYR A 306 -13.41 -51.54 -9.65
CA TYR A 306 -13.37 -50.16 -9.15
C TYR A 306 -14.42 -49.26 -9.82
N LEU A 307 -14.50 -49.26 -11.16
CA LEU A 307 -15.53 -48.51 -11.91
C LEU A 307 -16.96 -48.97 -11.56
N THR A 308 -17.16 -50.25 -11.26
CA THR A 308 -18.46 -50.77 -10.77
C THR A 308 -18.78 -50.26 -9.37
N HIS A 309 -17.77 -50.08 -8.51
CA HIS A 309 -17.94 -49.57 -7.16
C HIS A 309 -18.32 -48.09 -7.16
N VAL A 310 -17.56 -47.25 -7.88
CA VAL A 310 -17.80 -45.80 -7.89
C VAL A 310 -19.00 -45.36 -8.74
N TYR A 311 -19.63 -46.25 -9.51
CA TYR A 311 -20.85 -45.95 -10.28
C TYR A 311 -22.11 -46.06 -9.41
N ASP A 312 -22.94 -45.01 -9.36
CA ASP A 312 -24.29 -45.07 -8.80
C ASP A 312 -25.33 -45.45 -9.89
N PRO A 313 -25.89 -46.66 -9.87
CA PRO A 313 -26.87 -47.11 -10.87
C PRO A 313 -28.28 -46.55 -10.65
N ASN A 314 -28.56 -45.86 -9.54
CA ASN A 314 -29.87 -45.26 -9.25
C ASN A 314 -29.94 -43.80 -9.71
N ASN A 315 -28.81 -43.10 -9.65
CA ASN A 315 -28.69 -41.68 -9.98
C ASN A 315 -27.85 -41.41 -11.24
N HIS A 316 -27.26 -42.47 -11.82
CA HIS A 316 -26.55 -42.47 -13.11
C HIS A 316 -25.33 -41.54 -13.17
N TYR A 317 -24.50 -41.55 -12.11
CA TYR A 317 -23.25 -40.79 -12.04
C TYR A 317 -22.10 -41.65 -11.52
N PHE A 318 -20.85 -41.21 -11.71
CA PHE A 318 -19.69 -41.79 -11.03
C PHE A 318 -19.22 -40.85 -9.91
N LYS A 319 -19.00 -41.42 -8.71
CA LYS A 319 -18.30 -40.76 -7.60
C LYS A 319 -16.83 -40.57 -7.97
N MET A 320 -16.21 -39.47 -7.52
CA MET A 320 -14.78 -39.22 -7.77
C MET A 320 -13.86 -40.23 -7.06
N TYR A 321 -14.30 -40.75 -5.91
CA TYR A 321 -13.64 -41.73 -5.05
C TYR A 321 -14.70 -42.44 -4.22
N ASP A 322 -14.39 -43.59 -3.61
CA ASP A 322 -15.36 -44.31 -2.78
C ASP A 322 -15.46 -43.74 -1.36
N TRP A 323 -16.28 -42.69 -1.17
CA TRP A 323 -17.00 -42.42 0.08
C TRP A 323 -18.47 -42.09 -0.25
N ASP A 324 -19.35 -42.06 0.76
CA ASP A 324 -20.73 -41.54 0.61
C ASP A 324 -20.73 -40.00 0.57
N SER A 325 -20.23 -39.49 -0.55
CA SER A 325 -20.03 -38.08 -0.86
C SER A 325 -20.25 -37.84 -2.34
N ASN A 326 -21.02 -36.80 -2.69
CA ASN A 326 -21.22 -36.38 -4.08
C ASN A 326 -20.32 -35.21 -4.47
N ILE A 327 -19.33 -34.86 -3.64
CA ILE A 327 -18.31 -33.87 -3.96
C ILE A 327 -17.55 -34.34 -5.22
N TYR A 328 -17.40 -33.44 -6.20
CA TYR A 328 -16.76 -33.71 -7.50
C TYR A 328 -17.47 -34.77 -8.38
N ASN A 329 -18.74 -35.12 -8.12
CA ASN A 329 -19.45 -36.14 -8.92
C ASN A 329 -19.68 -35.76 -10.38
N LEU A 330 -19.81 -34.47 -10.71
CA LEU A 330 -19.96 -34.02 -12.10
C LEU A 330 -18.68 -34.29 -12.92
N VAL A 331 -17.51 -33.94 -12.38
CA VAL A 331 -16.21 -34.26 -12.98
C VAL A 331 -15.93 -35.77 -12.92
N GLY A 332 -16.21 -36.43 -11.79
CA GLY A 332 -16.06 -37.87 -11.63
C GLY A 332 -16.84 -38.65 -12.68
N THR A 333 -18.04 -38.20 -13.03
CA THR A 333 -18.87 -38.81 -14.08
C THR A 333 -18.25 -38.65 -15.47
N ALA A 334 -17.70 -37.48 -15.79
CA ALA A 334 -17.01 -37.26 -17.06
C ALA A 334 -15.73 -38.12 -17.18
N LEU A 335 -14.94 -38.20 -16.11
CA LEU A 335 -13.74 -39.05 -16.05
C LEU A 335 -14.09 -40.55 -16.11
N GLY A 336 -15.08 -41.00 -15.34
CA GLY A 336 -15.55 -42.39 -15.33
C GLY A 336 -16.07 -42.84 -16.69
N LEU A 337 -16.80 -41.96 -17.39
CA LEU A 337 -17.27 -42.19 -18.76
C LEU A 337 -16.11 -42.35 -19.77
N GLU A 338 -15.08 -41.50 -19.69
CA GLU A 338 -13.89 -41.60 -20.56
C GLU A 338 -13.03 -42.83 -20.24
N LEU A 339 -12.79 -43.11 -18.95
CA LEU A 339 -12.06 -44.28 -18.49
C LEU A 339 -12.77 -45.59 -18.86
N ALA A 340 -14.09 -45.60 -18.84
CA ALA A 340 -14.89 -46.74 -19.28
C ALA A 340 -14.77 -46.97 -20.80
N ASP A 341 -14.73 -45.90 -21.60
CA ASP A 341 -14.54 -45.97 -23.05
C ASP A 341 -13.16 -46.52 -23.41
N ILE A 342 -12.09 -45.99 -22.79
CA ILE A 342 -10.69 -46.44 -22.99
C ILE A 342 -10.50 -47.91 -22.59
N THR A 343 -11.09 -48.35 -21.47
CA THR A 343 -10.88 -49.70 -20.93
C THR A 343 -11.96 -50.72 -21.32
N GLY A 344 -12.94 -50.34 -22.14
CA GLY A 344 -14.03 -51.23 -22.56
C GLY A 344 -15.00 -51.65 -21.45
N PHE A 345 -15.10 -50.88 -20.36
CA PHE A 345 -16.09 -51.14 -19.30
C PHE A 345 -17.51 -50.88 -19.83
N SER A 346 -18.46 -51.74 -19.44
CA SER A 346 -19.86 -51.68 -19.91
C SER A 346 -20.89 -51.92 -18.81
N GLY A 347 -20.49 -51.81 -17.54
CA GLY A 347 -21.35 -51.99 -16.37
C GLY A 347 -22.23 -50.80 -15.98
N PHE A 348 -22.45 -49.85 -16.90
CA PHE A 348 -23.16 -48.58 -16.65
C PHE A 348 -24.09 -48.22 -17.82
N ASP A 349 -25.10 -47.38 -17.58
CA ASP A 349 -25.92 -46.81 -18.67
C ASP A 349 -25.25 -45.57 -19.25
N LYS A 350 -24.69 -45.69 -20.47
CA LYS A 350 -24.01 -44.60 -21.19
C LYS A 350 -24.96 -43.47 -21.61
N THR A 351 -26.25 -43.71 -21.73
CA THR A 351 -27.22 -42.66 -22.11
C THR A 351 -27.51 -41.78 -20.91
N GLU A 352 -27.95 -42.39 -19.81
CA GLU A 352 -28.32 -41.69 -18.57
C GLU A 352 -27.10 -40.97 -17.95
N VAL A 353 -25.89 -41.54 -18.06
CA VAL A 353 -24.64 -40.87 -17.63
C VAL A 353 -24.33 -39.60 -18.42
N VAL A 354 -24.60 -39.59 -19.73
CA VAL A 354 -24.40 -38.39 -20.56
C VAL A 354 -25.49 -37.36 -20.27
N ASP A 355 -26.74 -37.80 -20.16
CA ASP A 355 -27.86 -36.94 -19.79
C ASP A 355 -27.67 -36.32 -18.39
N PHE A 356 -27.08 -37.04 -17.43
CA PHE A 356 -26.69 -36.51 -16.12
C PHE A 356 -25.67 -35.37 -16.23
N ILE A 357 -24.59 -35.52 -17.02
CA ILE A 357 -23.61 -34.45 -17.22
C ILE A 357 -24.28 -33.23 -17.87
N LEU A 358 -25.02 -33.43 -18.97
CA LEU A 358 -25.57 -32.33 -19.75
C LEU A 358 -26.69 -31.58 -19.02
N SER A 359 -27.54 -32.27 -18.26
CA SER A 359 -28.66 -31.66 -17.52
C SER A 359 -28.25 -30.89 -16.26
N ASN A 360 -27.03 -31.10 -15.74
CA ASN A 360 -26.48 -30.37 -14.60
C ASN A 360 -25.62 -29.15 -15.00
N ARG A 361 -25.54 -28.82 -16.29
CA ARG A 361 -24.94 -27.56 -16.77
C ARG A 361 -25.81 -26.37 -16.30
N LYS A 362 -25.20 -25.38 -15.65
CA LYS A 362 -25.93 -24.23 -15.08
C LYS A 362 -25.90 -23.02 -16.02
N THR A 363 -26.70 -22.01 -15.70
CA THR A 363 -26.54 -20.65 -16.24
C THR A 363 -25.43 -19.96 -15.43
N PRO A 364 -24.42 -19.31 -16.03
CA PRO A 364 -24.32 -18.88 -17.44
C PRO A 364 -23.94 -19.94 -18.48
N GLY A 365 -23.30 -21.05 -18.10
CA GLY A 365 -22.99 -22.13 -19.03
C GLY A 365 -21.98 -23.17 -18.55
N ASN A 366 -21.36 -22.91 -17.39
CA ASN A 366 -20.41 -23.75 -16.70
C ASN A 366 -21.07 -24.92 -15.93
N TRP A 367 -20.21 -25.75 -15.34
CA TRP A 367 -20.57 -26.72 -14.32
C TRP A 367 -19.98 -26.34 -12.98
N ASP A 368 -20.69 -26.75 -11.94
CA ASP A 368 -20.20 -26.76 -10.58
C ASP A 368 -19.37 -28.03 -10.36
N SER A 369 -18.59 -28.04 -9.28
CA SER A 369 -17.92 -29.22 -8.76
C SER A 369 -18.91 -30.36 -8.45
N SER A 370 -20.12 -30.05 -7.97
CA SER A 370 -21.04 -31.07 -7.45
C SER A 370 -22.52 -30.75 -7.70
N THR A 371 -23.35 -31.79 -7.79
CA THR A 371 -24.81 -31.63 -7.72
C THR A 371 -25.32 -31.23 -6.33
N GLU A 372 -24.50 -31.34 -5.27
CA GLU A 372 -24.88 -30.98 -3.90
C GLU A 372 -24.46 -29.57 -3.49
N TYR A 373 -23.34 -29.06 -4.00
CA TYR A 373 -22.70 -27.82 -3.55
C TYR A 373 -22.52 -26.85 -4.70
N ASN A 374 -22.96 -25.62 -4.52
CA ASN A 374 -22.93 -24.59 -5.56
C ASN A 374 -21.56 -23.88 -5.66
N ASN A 375 -20.49 -24.64 -5.87
CA ASN A 375 -19.15 -24.10 -6.15
C ASN A 375 -18.74 -24.52 -7.55
N HIS A 376 -18.29 -23.58 -8.38
CA HIS A 376 -17.65 -23.79 -9.67
C HIS A 376 -16.17 -23.38 -9.67
N GLU A 377 -15.33 -24.16 -10.33
CA GLU A 377 -13.93 -23.84 -10.64
C GLU A 377 -13.68 -24.05 -12.15
N LEU A 378 -12.77 -23.29 -12.78
CA LEU A 378 -12.53 -23.40 -14.24
C LEU A 378 -12.17 -24.84 -14.66
N ILE A 379 -11.43 -25.53 -13.79
CA ILE A 379 -11.02 -26.92 -13.93
C ILE A 379 -12.21 -27.89 -14.03
N ASP A 380 -13.37 -27.62 -13.43
CA ASP A 380 -14.56 -28.49 -13.52
C ASP A 380 -15.12 -28.48 -14.95
N THR A 381 -15.32 -27.28 -15.50
CA THR A 381 -15.80 -27.09 -16.87
C THR A 381 -14.79 -27.62 -17.89
N PHE A 382 -13.48 -27.40 -17.65
CA PHE A 382 -12.41 -27.95 -18.48
C PHE A 382 -12.43 -29.47 -18.53
N GLN A 383 -12.46 -30.16 -17.38
CA GLN A 383 -12.43 -31.62 -17.35
C GLN A 383 -13.65 -32.23 -18.04
N ILE A 384 -14.84 -31.64 -17.85
CA ILE A 384 -16.07 -32.10 -18.50
C ILE A 384 -15.98 -31.89 -20.02
N VAL A 385 -15.67 -30.67 -20.49
CA VAL A 385 -15.55 -30.38 -21.94
C VAL A 385 -14.47 -31.24 -22.59
N ARG A 386 -13.34 -31.47 -21.91
CA ARG A 386 -12.26 -32.36 -22.34
C ARG A 386 -12.77 -33.79 -22.52
N SER A 387 -13.33 -34.42 -21.49
CA SER A 387 -13.84 -35.80 -21.62
C SER A 387 -14.93 -35.93 -22.68
N LEU A 388 -15.87 -34.96 -22.80
CA LEU A 388 -16.88 -34.94 -23.86
C LEU A 388 -16.26 -34.85 -25.28
N LYS A 389 -15.16 -34.11 -25.44
CA LYS A 389 -14.41 -33.99 -26.71
C LYS A 389 -13.68 -35.28 -27.05
N GLU A 390 -12.94 -35.84 -26.11
CA GLU A 390 -12.10 -37.03 -26.27
C GLU A 390 -12.92 -38.28 -26.67
N ILE A 391 -14.10 -38.49 -26.05
CA ILE A 391 -15.02 -39.60 -26.40
C ILE A 391 -15.95 -39.27 -27.59
N GLY A 392 -15.76 -38.13 -28.26
CA GLY A 392 -16.49 -37.76 -29.48
C GLY A 392 -17.95 -37.33 -29.32
N ILE A 393 -18.44 -37.08 -28.09
CA ILE A 393 -19.84 -36.70 -27.83
C ILE A 393 -20.07 -35.19 -27.65
N ILE A 394 -19.03 -34.36 -27.71
CA ILE A 394 -19.14 -32.88 -27.70
C ILE A 394 -20.10 -32.30 -28.74
N ASN A 395 -20.43 -33.07 -29.78
CA ASN A 395 -21.40 -32.72 -30.82
C ASN A 395 -22.87 -32.83 -30.37
N GLN A 396 -23.14 -33.36 -29.17
CA GLN A 396 -24.46 -33.31 -28.56
C GLN A 396 -24.80 -31.90 -28.04
N LEU A 397 -23.79 -31.10 -27.67
CA LEU A 397 -23.95 -29.68 -27.37
C LEU A 397 -24.32 -28.92 -28.63
N ASN A 398 -25.50 -28.29 -28.63
CA ASN A 398 -25.94 -27.45 -29.73
C ASN A 398 -25.24 -26.07 -29.71
N SER A 399 -25.34 -25.31 -30.80
CA SER A 399 -24.60 -24.05 -30.96
C SER A 399 -24.86 -23.00 -29.88
N GLN A 400 -26.06 -22.98 -29.29
CA GLN A 400 -26.40 -22.06 -28.19
C GLN A 400 -25.67 -22.47 -26.91
N GLU A 401 -25.65 -23.77 -26.60
CA GLU A 401 -24.99 -24.31 -25.40
C GLU A 401 -23.47 -24.12 -25.48
N LYS A 402 -22.89 -24.30 -26.68
CA LYS A 402 -21.47 -23.98 -26.92
C LYS A 402 -21.17 -22.50 -26.67
N SER A 403 -22.03 -21.59 -27.13
CA SER A 403 -21.88 -20.15 -26.87
C SER A 403 -22.08 -19.78 -25.40
N GLU A 404 -22.97 -20.46 -24.67
CA GLU A 404 -23.15 -20.29 -23.23
C GLU A 404 -21.91 -20.72 -22.44
N ILE A 405 -21.33 -21.89 -22.77
CA ILE A 405 -20.07 -22.35 -22.15
C ILE A 405 -18.95 -21.34 -22.40
N VAL A 406 -18.78 -20.86 -23.63
CA VAL A 406 -17.76 -19.83 -23.92
C VAL A 406 -18.04 -18.51 -23.21
N SER A 407 -19.30 -18.06 -23.16
CA SER A 407 -19.67 -16.85 -22.42
C SER A 407 -19.39 -16.97 -20.91
N SER A 408 -19.45 -18.19 -20.36
CA SER A 408 -19.09 -18.44 -18.96
C SER A 408 -17.58 -18.35 -18.68
N LEU A 409 -16.71 -18.27 -19.70
CA LEU A 409 -15.27 -18.08 -19.50
C LEU A 409 -14.91 -16.65 -19.07
N GLU A 410 -15.76 -15.65 -19.38
CA GLU A 410 -15.60 -14.26 -18.90
C GLU A 410 -15.69 -14.14 -17.37
N LEU A 411 -16.27 -15.15 -16.69
CA LEU A 411 -16.22 -15.25 -15.23
C LEU A 411 -14.82 -15.53 -14.69
N TYR A 412 -13.91 -16.08 -15.50
CA TYR A 412 -12.56 -16.51 -15.12
C TYR A 412 -11.46 -15.71 -15.80
N ARG A 413 -11.82 -14.87 -16.78
CA ARG A 413 -10.87 -14.00 -17.46
C ARG A 413 -10.39 -12.92 -16.49
N GLN A 414 -9.08 -12.76 -16.38
CA GLN A 414 -8.44 -11.75 -15.54
C GLN A 414 -7.25 -11.19 -16.32
N PHE A 415 -7.30 -9.89 -16.63
CA PHE A 415 -6.39 -9.28 -17.59
C PHE A 415 -6.41 -10.02 -18.95
N GLU A 416 -5.24 -10.21 -19.56
CA GLU A 416 -5.05 -10.97 -20.79
C GLU A 416 -4.96 -12.50 -20.58
N GLY A 417 -5.10 -12.96 -19.33
CA GLY A 417 -5.07 -14.38 -18.95
C GLY A 417 -6.39 -14.87 -18.35
N TYR A 418 -6.34 -16.05 -17.75
CA TYR A 418 -7.44 -16.62 -16.98
C TYR A 418 -6.96 -17.06 -15.59
N SER A 419 -7.84 -16.94 -14.60
CA SER A 419 -7.65 -17.44 -13.22
C SER A 419 -8.36 -18.76 -12.97
N LEU A 420 -7.96 -19.46 -11.90
CA LEU A 420 -8.54 -20.75 -11.51
C LEU A 420 -9.93 -20.60 -10.86
N LEU A 421 -10.17 -19.47 -10.19
CA LEU A 421 -11.44 -19.08 -9.59
C LEU A 421 -12.21 -18.09 -10.47
N SER A 422 -13.53 -18.06 -10.29
CA SER A 422 -14.39 -17.03 -10.88
C SER A 422 -14.33 -15.72 -10.08
N ASN A 423 -14.45 -14.60 -10.78
CA ASN A 423 -14.62 -13.26 -10.24
C ASN A 423 -15.89 -13.07 -9.39
N ASP A 424 -16.84 -14.02 -9.38
CA ASP A 424 -18.04 -13.97 -8.54
C ASP A 424 -17.80 -14.32 -7.07
N TYR A 425 -16.65 -14.93 -6.76
CA TYR A 425 -16.18 -15.13 -5.40
C TYR A 425 -15.53 -13.85 -4.84
N THR A 426 -16.36 -12.90 -4.40
CA THR A 426 -15.89 -11.67 -3.72
C THR A 426 -14.96 -12.01 -2.55
N SER A 427 -13.78 -11.39 -2.45
CA SER A 427 -12.94 -11.55 -1.26
C SER A 427 -13.43 -10.69 -0.09
N LEU A 428 -13.19 -11.16 1.13
CA LEU A 428 -13.38 -10.35 2.35
C LEU A 428 -12.44 -9.13 2.39
N ASN A 429 -11.32 -9.20 1.66
CA ASN A 429 -10.41 -8.07 1.47
C ASN A 429 -11.10 -6.94 0.68
N LEU A 430 -11.73 -7.28 -0.45
CA LEU A 430 -12.49 -6.34 -1.28
C LEU A 430 -13.68 -5.73 -0.52
N ILE A 431 -14.41 -6.53 0.27
CA ILE A 431 -15.45 -6.01 1.17
C ILE A 431 -14.87 -4.98 2.15
N TYR A 432 -13.73 -5.28 2.77
CA TYR A 432 -13.06 -4.37 3.69
C TYR A 432 -12.60 -3.07 3.01
N THR A 433 -11.96 -3.16 1.84
CA THR A 433 -11.62 -1.99 1.00
C THR A 433 -12.84 -1.12 0.77
N ILE A 434 -13.90 -1.70 0.20
CA ILE A 434 -15.12 -0.98 -0.17
C ILE A 434 -15.75 -0.31 1.06
N VAL A 435 -16.02 -1.07 2.12
CA VAL A 435 -16.63 -0.52 3.34
C VAL A 435 -15.78 0.58 3.96
N ASN A 436 -14.45 0.45 3.97
CA ASN A 436 -13.56 1.48 4.51
C ASN A 436 -13.54 2.74 3.63
N SER A 437 -13.36 2.63 2.31
CA SER A 437 -13.35 3.76 1.38
C SER A 437 -14.68 4.54 1.41
N PHE A 438 -15.82 3.83 1.36
CA PHE A 438 -17.15 4.46 1.49
C PHE A 438 -17.37 5.14 2.85
N VAL A 439 -16.78 4.64 3.95
CA VAL A 439 -16.82 5.32 5.25
C VAL A 439 -15.94 6.57 5.26
N MET A 440 -14.71 6.49 4.74
CA MET A 440 -13.77 7.61 4.69
C MET A 440 -14.35 8.81 3.91
N LEU A 441 -14.95 8.55 2.76
CA LEU A 441 -15.54 9.57 1.88
C LEU A 441 -17.04 9.80 2.10
N ARG A 442 -17.62 9.19 3.16
CA ARG A 442 -18.98 9.40 3.70
C ARG A 442 -20.16 8.85 2.86
N GLY A 443 -19.90 8.02 1.86
CA GLY A 443 -20.91 7.32 1.05
C GLY A 443 -21.50 6.05 1.68
N ILE A 444 -21.18 5.71 2.93
CA ILE A 444 -21.66 4.46 3.61
C ILE A 444 -23.19 4.22 3.54
N ALA A 445 -23.99 5.27 3.37
CA ALA A 445 -25.45 5.19 3.23
C ALA A 445 -25.92 4.67 1.85
N GLU A 446 -25.02 4.57 0.86
CA GLU A 446 -25.30 4.10 -0.50
C GLU A 446 -25.10 2.57 -0.63
N LEU A 447 -24.33 1.98 0.28
CA LEU A 447 -24.08 0.54 0.31
C LEU A 447 -25.31 -0.25 0.81
N ASN A 448 -25.52 -1.45 0.26
CA ASN A 448 -26.52 -2.39 0.77
C ASN A 448 -26.08 -3.02 2.11
N ILE A 449 -26.19 -2.27 3.21
CA ILE A 449 -25.75 -2.68 4.54
C ILE A 449 -26.28 -4.08 4.95
N SER A 450 -27.51 -4.44 4.57
CA SER A 450 -28.05 -5.77 4.87
C SER A 450 -27.38 -6.87 4.07
N GLY A 451 -27.25 -6.71 2.74
CA GLY A 451 -26.60 -7.73 1.92
C GLY A 451 -25.12 -7.92 2.25
N LEU A 452 -24.41 -6.84 2.59
CA LEU A 452 -23.02 -6.92 3.06
C LEU A 452 -22.91 -7.60 4.43
N TYR A 453 -23.88 -7.36 5.33
CA TYR A 453 -23.96 -8.11 6.58
C TYR A 453 -24.15 -9.60 6.34
N ASP A 454 -25.14 -9.97 5.52
CA ASP A 454 -25.46 -11.37 5.22
C ASP A 454 -24.26 -12.10 4.58
N MET A 455 -23.52 -11.43 3.68
CA MET A 455 -22.27 -11.93 3.10
C MET A 455 -21.17 -12.17 4.15
N ILE A 456 -20.87 -11.17 5.00
CA ILE A 456 -19.82 -11.28 6.03
C ILE A 456 -20.20 -12.31 7.11
N GLU A 457 -21.46 -12.33 7.54
CA GLU A 457 -21.98 -13.31 8.51
C GLU A 457 -21.86 -14.74 7.96
N SER A 458 -22.23 -14.95 6.69
CA SER A 458 -22.19 -16.26 6.07
C SER A 458 -20.80 -16.90 6.03
N SER A 459 -19.73 -16.10 6.00
CA SER A 459 -18.34 -16.58 5.97
C SER A 459 -17.78 -16.93 7.34
N TYR A 460 -18.47 -16.61 8.43
CA TYR A 460 -18.09 -17.07 9.76
C TYR A 460 -18.38 -18.56 9.93
N LYS A 461 -17.33 -19.39 9.85
CA LYS A 461 -17.42 -20.86 9.93
C LYS A 461 -16.61 -21.41 11.10
N GLY A 462 -16.98 -22.62 11.51
CA GLY A 462 -16.28 -23.39 12.52
C GLY A 462 -15.85 -24.75 12.00
N GLU A 463 -14.56 -25.07 12.10
CA GLU A 463 -13.99 -26.39 11.79
C GLU A 463 -13.06 -26.81 12.94
N TYR A 464 -13.02 -28.09 13.32
CA TYR A 464 -12.11 -28.62 14.37
C TYR A 464 -11.94 -27.76 15.66
N ASP A 465 -13.04 -27.26 16.24
CA ASP A 465 -13.06 -26.37 17.41
C ASP A 465 -12.29 -25.03 17.22
N THR A 466 -12.16 -24.54 15.97
CA THR A 466 -11.74 -23.19 15.61
C THR A 466 -12.83 -22.49 14.82
N PHE A 467 -13.08 -21.21 15.13
CA PHE A 467 -14.02 -20.38 14.40
C PHE A 467 -13.33 -19.10 13.91
N GLY A 468 -13.65 -18.70 12.69
CA GLY A 468 -13.13 -17.49 12.04
C GLY A 468 -13.88 -17.18 10.75
N PHE A 469 -13.58 -16.03 10.17
CA PHE A 469 -14.14 -15.62 8.87
C PHE A 469 -13.31 -16.18 7.71
N ILE A 470 -14.00 -16.75 6.73
CA ILE A 470 -13.40 -17.26 5.49
C ILE A 470 -13.12 -16.08 4.53
N ALA A 471 -11.93 -16.10 3.92
CA ALA A 471 -11.43 -15.05 3.03
C ALA A 471 -12.20 -14.93 1.71
N CYS A 472 -12.76 -16.05 1.24
CA CYS A 472 -13.47 -16.20 -0.03
C CYS A 472 -14.98 -16.27 0.23
N LEU A 473 -15.76 -15.32 -0.29
CA LEU A 473 -17.21 -15.24 -0.09
C LEU A 473 -17.96 -15.89 -1.25
N ASN A 474 -19.29 -15.94 -1.18
CA ASN A 474 -20.21 -16.52 -2.18
C ASN A 474 -20.08 -18.04 -2.45
N LEU A 475 -19.12 -18.73 -1.82
CA LEU A 475 -19.05 -20.20 -1.76
C LEU A 475 -20.28 -20.81 -1.07
N ASP A 476 -20.61 -22.06 -1.41
CA ASP A 476 -21.62 -22.84 -0.71
C ASP A 476 -21.24 -23.02 0.76
N GLN A 477 -22.13 -22.56 1.64
CA GLN A 477 -21.90 -22.54 3.08
C GLN A 477 -21.65 -23.92 3.72
N ARG A 478 -21.94 -25.02 3.00
CA ARG A 478 -21.72 -26.40 3.47
C ARG A 478 -20.38 -26.99 3.02
N PHE A 479 -19.70 -26.39 2.03
CA PHE A 479 -18.42 -26.88 1.51
C PHE A 479 -17.58 -25.71 1.00
N THR A 480 -16.55 -25.34 1.76
CA THR A 480 -15.75 -24.12 1.52
C THR A 480 -14.33 -24.43 1.03
N ASN A 481 -14.08 -25.66 0.59
CA ASN A 481 -12.83 -26.06 -0.01
C ASN A 481 -12.84 -25.78 -1.52
N ILE A 482 -11.69 -25.35 -2.02
CA ILE A 482 -11.41 -25.08 -3.43
C ILE A 482 -10.28 -26.03 -3.85
N ARG A 483 -10.48 -26.80 -4.93
CA ARG A 483 -9.54 -27.82 -5.41
C ARG A 483 -8.28 -27.20 -6.02
N SER A 484 -8.41 -26.10 -6.75
CA SER A 484 -7.31 -25.43 -7.46
C SER A 484 -6.37 -24.60 -6.58
N ARG A 485 -6.62 -24.48 -5.27
CA ARG A 485 -5.73 -23.82 -4.28
C ARG A 485 -5.16 -22.45 -4.74
N PRO A 486 -6.02 -21.44 -5.03
CA PRO A 486 -5.61 -20.08 -5.40
C PRO A 486 -4.65 -19.45 -4.38
N ILE A 487 -3.55 -18.85 -4.85
CA ILE A 487 -2.42 -18.41 -4.02
C ILE A 487 -2.78 -17.31 -3.01
N GLU A 488 -3.85 -16.56 -3.25
CA GLU A 488 -4.36 -15.48 -2.39
C GLU A 488 -4.92 -16.00 -1.04
N TYR A 489 -5.36 -17.26 -1.01
CA TYR A 489 -5.96 -17.92 0.16
C TYR A 489 -5.21 -19.19 0.59
N TYR A 490 -4.35 -19.71 -0.29
CA TYR A 490 -3.55 -20.89 -0.05
C TYR A 490 -2.09 -20.53 -0.28
N SER A 491 -1.46 -19.88 0.69
CA SER A 491 -0.02 -19.58 0.65
C SER A 491 0.66 -20.01 1.95
N ASN A 492 0.68 -21.33 2.17
CA ASN A 492 1.44 -21.96 3.25
C ASN A 492 2.79 -22.46 2.69
N GLY A 493 3.90 -22.16 3.35
CA GLY A 493 5.24 -22.68 3.00
C GLY A 493 6.40 -21.80 3.46
N GLU A 494 7.49 -21.72 2.68
CA GLU A 494 8.73 -21.02 3.05
C GLU A 494 8.85 -19.57 2.57
N HIS A 495 8.17 -19.18 1.49
CA HIS A 495 8.11 -17.79 0.96
C HIS A 495 9.46 -17.20 0.52
N ARG A 496 10.37 -18.04 0.02
CA ARG A 496 11.66 -17.64 -0.56
C ARG A 496 11.49 -17.02 -1.95
N TYR A 497 10.47 -17.44 -2.70
CA TYR A 497 10.19 -16.95 -4.05
C TYR A 497 8.93 -16.08 -4.14
N THR A 498 7.98 -16.20 -3.20
CA THR A 498 6.69 -15.50 -3.22
C THR A 498 6.36 -14.77 -1.91
N ASN A 499 6.07 -13.47 -2.02
CA ASN A 499 5.81 -12.59 -0.87
C ASN A 499 4.37 -12.65 -0.31
N ILE A 500 3.51 -13.49 -0.88
CA ILE A 500 2.11 -13.66 -0.50
C ILE A 500 2.02 -14.56 0.73
N THR A 501 1.43 -14.10 1.84
CA THR A 501 1.23 -14.89 3.09
C THR A 501 -0.26 -15.23 3.34
N GLY A 502 -1.06 -15.22 2.27
CA GLY A 502 -2.51 -15.36 2.36
C GLY A 502 -2.99 -16.74 2.84
N ALA A 503 -3.93 -16.73 3.79
CA ALA A 503 -4.63 -17.91 4.28
C ALA A 503 -6.15 -17.74 4.19
N LEU A 504 -6.87 -18.85 3.96
CA LEU A 504 -8.33 -18.88 3.86
C LEU A 504 -9.01 -18.44 5.16
N ILE A 505 -8.39 -18.71 6.32
CA ILE A 505 -8.83 -18.24 7.65
C ILE A 505 -7.59 -17.79 8.42
N ASP A 506 -7.52 -16.50 8.78
CA ASP A 506 -6.48 -15.97 9.67
C ASP A 506 -6.92 -14.71 10.45
N HIS A 507 -6.00 -14.15 11.23
CA HIS A 507 -6.24 -12.91 11.97
C HIS A 507 -6.50 -11.68 11.09
N LYS A 508 -5.95 -11.59 9.86
CA LYS A 508 -6.25 -10.50 8.91
C LYS A 508 -7.72 -10.59 8.49
N ARG A 509 -8.22 -11.79 8.20
CA ARG A 509 -9.63 -12.02 7.83
C ARG A 509 -10.57 -11.68 9.00
N ASN A 510 -10.22 -12.10 10.21
CA ASN A 510 -10.99 -11.73 11.42
C ASN A 510 -11.03 -10.20 11.66
N TYR A 511 -9.90 -9.50 11.52
CA TYR A 511 -9.87 -8.03 11.61
C TYR A 511 -10.78 -7.38 10.56
N MET A 512 -10.64 -7.79 9.30
CA MET A 512 -11.35 -7.22 8.15
C MET A 512 -12.86 -7.37 8.25
N ALA A 513 -13.36 -8.55 8.64
CA ALA A 513 -14.78 -8.75 8.91
C ALA A 513 -15.28 -7.88 10.07
N LEU A 514 -14.62 -7.93 11.23
CA LEU A 514 -15.09 -7.25 12.44
C LEU A 514 -15.06 -5.72 12.31
N ASP A 515 -14.04 -5.16 11.66
CA ASP A 515 -13.96 -3.73 11.36
C ASP A 515 -15.04 -3.29 10.37
N SER A 516 -15.29 -4.09 9.33
CA SER A 516 -16.39 -3.85 8.38
C SER A 516 -17.75 -3.90 9.08
N LEU A 517 -17.98 -4.87 9.97
CA LEU A 517 -19.22 -4.98 10.77
C LEU A 517 -19.41 -3.79 11.73
N ILE A 518 -18.34 -3.24 12.32
CA ILE A 518 -18.44 -1.99 13.10
C ILE A 518 -18.88 -0.84 12.19
N LYS A 519 -18.22 -0.68 11.04
CA LYS A 519 -18.48 0.39 10.07
C LYS A 519 -19.88 0.33 9.44
N LEU A 520 -20.44 -0.87 9.31
CA LEU A 520 -21.80 -1.14 8.84
C LEU A 520 -22.87 -1.01 9.95
N TYR A 521 -22.50 -0.68 11.19
CA TYR A 521 -23.39 -0.65 12.36
C TYR A 521 -24.03 -2.01 12.68
N LYS A 522 -23.26 -3.09 12.48
CA LYS A 522 -23.73 -4.48 12.49
C LYS A 522 -22.97 -5.43 13.42
N LEU A 523 -21.91 -4.98 14.10
CA LEU A 523 -21.20 -5.82 15.06
C LEU A 523 -22.09 -6.26 16.24
N ASP A 524 -23.00 -5.39 16.71
CA ASP A 524 -24.00 -5.73 17.73
C ASP A 524 -24.90 -6.90 17.29
N ASP A 525 -25.41 -6.87 16.05
CA ASP A 525 -26.26 -7.94 15.49
C ASP A 525 -25.49 -9.27 15.40
N PHE A 526 -24.20 -9.20 15.04
CA PHE A 526 -23.32 -10.36 14.99
C PHE A 526 -23.01 -10.92 16.39
N ASP A 527 -22.63 -10.10 17.37
CA ASP A 527 -22.29 -10.54 18.74
C ASP A 527 -23.49 -11.15 19.49
N ASN A 528 -24.71 -10.68 19.17
CA ASN A 528 -25.95 -11.29 19.66
C ASN A 528 -26.16 -12.73 19.17
N GLN A 529 -25.58 -13.12 18.03
CA GLN A 529 -25.66 -14.46 17.46
C GLN A 529 -24.42 -15.31 17.75
N TYR A 530 -23.23 -14.68 17.71
CA TYR A 530 -21.92 -15.33 17.81
C TYR A 530 -21.10 -14.68 18.92
N ASN A 531 -20.75 -15.45 19.94
CA ASN A 531 -19.96 -14.96 21.07
C ASN A 531 -18.56 -14.47 20.63
N LEU A 532 -18.34 -13.16 20.54
CA LEU A 532 -17.06 -12.58 20.12
C LEU A 532 -15.88 -12.95 21.04
N MET A 533 -16.14 -13.33 22.30
CA MET A 533 -15.11 -13.88 23.18
C MET A 533 -14.47 -15.17 22.64
N ASN A 534 -15.13 -15.92 21.75
CA ASN A 534 -14.54 -17.08 21.08
C ASN A 534 -13.40 -16.65 20.14
N ILE A 535 -13.61 -15.59 19.33
CA ILE A 535 -12.58 -15.03 18.44
C ILE A 535 -11.43 -14.48 19.29
N PHE A 536 -11.75 -13.71 20.33
CA PHE A 536 -10.77 -13.19 21.29
C PHE A 536 -9.87 -14.30 21.87
N ASN A 537 -10.48 -15.35 22.42
CA ASN A 537 -9.73 -16.46 23.02
C ASN A 537 -8.90 -17.22 21.99
N ASN A 538 -9.42 -17.45 20.78
CA ASN A 538 -8.66 -18.09 19.69
C ASN A 538 -7.40 -17.30 19.30
N ILE A 539 -7.43 -15.95 19.38
CA ILE A 539 -6.25 -15.10 19.15
C ILE A 539 -5.27 -15.19 20.32
N ILE A 540 -5.74 -15.12 21.57
CA ILE A 540 -4.86 -15.30 22.74
C ILE A 540 -4.16 -16.67 22.69
N ASP A 541 -4.90 -17.73 22.36
CA ASP A 541 -4.38 -19.09 22.24
C ASP A 541 -3.48 -19.30 21.01
N SER A 542 -3.46 -18.40 20.01
CA SER A 542 -2.56 -18.52 18.85
C SER A 542 -1.14 -17.99 19.12
N GLN A 543 -0.89 -17.27 20.23
CA GLN A 543 0.46 -16.81 20.56
C GLN A 543 1.42 -17.99 20.79
N TYR A 544 2.53 -18.02 20.04
CA TYR A 544 3.52 -19.08 20.09
C TYR A 544 4.53 -18.87 21.22
N LEU A 545 4.56 -19.81 22.18
CA LEU A 545 5.29 -19.66 23.44
C LEU A 545 6.25 -20.83 23.75
N ASN A 546 6.73 -21.52 22.70
CA ASN A 546 7.81 -22.51 22.84
C ASN A 546 9.16 -21.78 22.69
N ASP A 547 9.94 -21.70 23.76
CA ASP A 547 11.15 -20.87 23.89
C ASP A 547 12.40 -21.44 23.18
N GLY A 548 12.32 -22.65 22.65
CA GLY A 548 13.39 -23.31 21.87
C GLY A 548 13.41 -22.98 20.38
N TYR A 549 12.61 -22.02 19.89
CA TYR A 549 12.47 -21.68 18.48
C TYR A 549 12.47 -20.15 18.24
N ASP A 550 12.94 -19.72 17.07
CA ASP A 550 13.13 -18.30 16.75
C ASP A 550 11.84 -17.49 16.75
N ASN A 551 10.70 -18.08 16.39
CA ASN A 551 9.39 -17.43 16.39
C ASN A 551 8.73 -17.33 17.80
N PHE A 552 9.46 -17.60 18.89
CA PHE A 552 8.98 -17.42 20.26
C PHE A 552 8.46 -15.99 20.52
N GLY A 553 7.17 -15.88 20.80
CA GLY A 553 6.47 -14.65 21.17
C GLY A 553 5.51 -14.10 20.10
N ALA A 554 5.70 -14.48 18.84
CA ALA A 554 4.83 -14.12 17.72
C ALA A 554 3.47 -14.87 17.78
N PHE A 555 2.55 -14.49 16.90
CA PHE A 555 1.24 -15.15 16.72
C PHE A 555 1.24 -16.01 15.45
N HIS A 556 0.66 -17.20 15.56
CA HIS A 556 0.34 -18.08 14.43
C HIS A 556 -0.93 -17.59 13.71
N MET A 557 -1.14 -17.94 12.43
CA MET A 557 -2.31 -17.48 11.63
C MET A 557 -3.68 -17.64 12.31
N PHE A 558 -3.84 -18.75 13.03
CA PHE A 558 -4.99 -19.07 13.86
C PHE A 558 -4.53 -19.94 15.06
N LYS A 559 -5.48 -20.37 15.92
CA LYS A 559 -5.23 -21.29 17.06
C LYS A 559 -4.29 -22.45 16.66
N LYS A 560 -3.20 -22.61 17.39
CA LYS A 560 -2.10 -23.53 17.03
C LYS A 560 -2.55 -25.00 16.94
N VAL A 561 -2.14 -25.70 15.87
CA VAL A 561 -2.37 -27.14 15.63
C VAL A 561 -1.03 -27.82 15.30
N GLY A 562 -0.89 -29.13 15.50
CA GLY A 562 0.34 -29.87 15.18
C GLY A 562 1.45 -29.79 16.24
N THR A 563 2.67 -30.15 15.87
CA THR A 563 3.85 -30.08 16.75
C THR A 563 4.41 -28.64 16.84
N PRO A 564 5.22 -28.30 17.87
CA PRO A 564 5.88 -27.00 17.96
C PRO A 564 6.74 -26.66 16.73
N GLU A 565 7.42 -27.66 16.16
CA GLU A 565 8.23 -27.53 14.94
C GLU A 565 7.37 -27.21 13.72
N TYR A 566 6.27 -27.94 13.52
CA TYR A 566 5.31 -27.65 12.46
C TYR A 566 4.73 -26.24 12.58
N GLN A 567 4.29 -25.85 13.79
CA GLN A 567 3.76 -24.51 14.07
C GLN A 567 4.79 -23.40 13.81
N ASN A 568 6.08 -23.64 14.07
CA ASN A 568 7.13 -22.66 13.86
C ASN A 568 7.25 -22.22 12.39
N ASN A 569 6.93 -23.12 11.46
CA ASN A 569 7.09 -22.89 10.02
C ASN A 569 5.94 -22.09 9.39
N PHE A 570 4.85 -21.82 10.13
CA PHE A 570 3.68 -21.05 9.64
C PHE A 570 3.43 -19.79 10.47
N ILE A 571 4.51 -19.14 10.92
CA ILE A 571 4.46 -17.87 11.65
C ILE A 571 5.11 -16.77 10.81
N PHE A 572 4.28 -15.85 10.31
CA PHE A 572 4.71 -14.60 9.69
C PHE A 572 4.31 -13.41 10.56
N PHE A 573 5.10 -12.34 10.53
CA PHE A 573 4.87 -11.19 11.42
C PHE A 573 3.53 -10.47 11.15
N GLU A 574 3.01 -10.54 9.93
CA GLU A 574 1.68 -10.04 9.56
C GLU A 574 0.56 -10.63 10.42
N TYR A 575 0.64 -11.92 10.79
CA TYR A 575 -0.32 -12.54 11.73
C TYR A 575 -0.26 -11.90 13.13
N SER A 576 0.91 -11.46 13.56
CA SER A 576 1.09 -10.75 14.85
C SER A 576 0.53 -9.33 14.79
N TYR A 577 0.67 -8.63 13.67
CA TYR A 577 0.06 -7.33 13.45
C TYR A 577 -1.47 -7.44 13.48
N TYR A 578 -2.06 -8.33 12.69
CA TYR A 578 -3.52 -8.45 12.65
C TYR A 578 -4.11 -9.09 13.92
N ALA A 579 -3.37 -9.94 14.65
CA ALA A 579 -3.75 -10.38 16.00
C ALA A 579 -3.87 -9.18 16.95
N VAL A 580 -2.86 -8.29 16.99
CA VAL A 580 -2.88 -7.07 17.81
C VAL A 580 -4.01 -6.13 17.41
N LYS A 581 -4.21 -5.88 16.11
CA LYS A 581 -5.32 -5.08 15.57
C LYS A 581 -6.69 -5.62 15.99
N THR A 582 -6.88 -6.95 15.89
CA THR A 582 -8.16 -7.59 16.26
C THR A 582 -8.38 -7.58 17.77
N LEU A 583 -7.34 -7.81 18.58
CA LEU A 583 -7.44 -7.72 20.04
C LEU A 583 -7.75 -6.30 20.51
N GLU A 584 -7.18 -5.27 19.88
CA GLU A 584 -7.48 -3.86 20.17
C GLU A 584 -8.96 -3.53 19.85
N LEU A 585 -9.44 -3.91 18.67
CA LEU A 585 -10.83 -3.76 18.25
C LEU A 585 -11.80 -4.45 19.22
N LEU A 586 -11.60 -5.74 19.50
CA LEU A 586 -12.45 -6.52 20.40
C LEU A 586 -12.39 -6.00 21.84
N SER A 587 -11.23 -5.55 22.32
CA SER A 587 -11.08 -5.02 23.68
C SER A 587 -11.81 -3.70 23.87
N ASN A 588 -11.83 -2.84 22.84
CA ASN A 588 -12.57 -1.59 22.84
C ASN A 588 -14.09 -1.84 22.80
N TYR A 589 -14.56 -2.73 21.92
CA TYR A 589 -15.98 -3.08 21.79
C TYR A 589 -16.54 -3.80 23.03
N LEU A 590 -15.86 -4.85 23.52
CA LEU A 590 -16.29 -5.65 24.67
C LEU A 590 -15.95 -5.02 26.04
N GLY A 591 -15.28 -3.87 26.07
CA GLY A 591 -14.92 -3.18 27.31
C GLY A 591 -13.88 -3.90 28.19
N LEU A 592 -12.98 -4.69 27.58
CA LEU A 592 -11.97 -5.49 28.31
C LEU A 592 -10.78 -4.67 28.85
N GLY A 593 -10.71 -3.38 28.48
CA GLY A 593 -9.68 -2.43 28.89
C GLY A 593 -8.66 -2.13 27.77
N PRO A 594 -7.49 -1.56 28.09
CA PRO A 594 -6.44 -1.32 27.11
C PRO A 594 -5.68 -2.62 26.78
N LEU A 595 -5.12 -2.70 25.56
CA LEU A 595 -4.36 -3.85 25.03
C LEU A 595 -3.31 -4.40 26.01
N VAL A 596 -2.63 -3.52 26.74
CA VAL A 596 -1.60 -3.86 27.74
C VAL A 596 -2.11 -4.72 28.92
N ASN A 597 -3.42 -4.78 29.16
CA ASN A 597 -4.04 -5.57 30.22
C ASN A 597 -4.49 -6.97 29.77
N LEU A 598 -4.54 -7.25 28.47
CA LEU A 598 -5.09 -8.51 27.91
C LEU A 598 -4.20 -9.73 28.21
N PRO A 599 -4.73 -10.97 28.22
CA PRO A 599 -4.03 -12.14 28.77
C PRO A 599 -2.96 -12.79 27.84
N PHE A 600 -2.29 -12.01 26.98
CA PHE A 600 -1.15 -12.50 26.17
C PHE A 600 0.21 -11.98 26.70
N ASN A 601 1.30 -12.64 26.31
CA ASN A 601 2.65 -12.34 26.75
C ASN A 601 3.31 -11.25 25.89
N LYS A 602 3.11 -9.99 26.27
CA LYS A 602 3.68 -8.81 25.57
C LYS A 602 5.21 -8.82 25.54
N MET A 603 5.87 -9.28 26.61
CA MET A 603 7.33 -9.33 26.67
C MET A 603 7.91 -10.34 25.67
N ALA A 604 7.22 -11.45 25.43
CA ALA A 604 7.64 -12.41 24.39
C ALA A 604 7.45 -11.81 22.99
N LEU A 605 6.32 -11.15 22.70
CA LEU A 605 6.08 -10.47 21.42
C LEU A 605 7.09 -9.34 21.17
N GLN A 606 7.37 -8.52 22.19
CA GLN A 606 8.43 -7.51 22.12
C GLN A 606 9.78 -8.15 21.84
N GLY A 607 10.14 -9.21 22.55
CA GLY A 607 11.40 -9.92 22.34
C GLY A 607 11.52 -10.54 20.94
N TYR A 608 10.42 -11.01 20.35
CA TYR A 608 10.37 -11.43 18.95
C TYR A 608 10.69 -10.26 18.01
N ILE A 609 10.01 -9.13 18.20
CA ILE A 609 10.23 -7.93 17.39
C ILE A 609 11.69 -7.46 17.50
N GLU A 610 12.24 -7.37 18.71
CA GLU A 610 13.61 -6.90 18.96
C GLU A 610 14.68 -7.80 18.31
N ARG A 611 14.45 -9.12 18.20
CA ARG A 611 15.36 -10.04 17.49
C ARG A 611 15.37 -9.82 15.97
N ASN A 612 14.29 -9.30 15.42
CA ASN A 612 14.09 -9.09 13.99
C ASN A 612 14.36 -7.64 13.54
N ILE A 613 14.71 -6.72 14.45
CA ILE A 613 15.14 -5.36 14.08
C ILE A 613 16.56 -5.41 13.50
N ILE A 614 16.73 -4.82 12.32
CA ILE A 614 18.04 -4.49 11.77
C ILE A 614 18.30 -3.00 12.02
N GLU A 615 19.30 -2.72 12.85
CA GLU A 615 19.79 -1.35 13.09
C GLU A 615 21.22 -1.21 12.54
N THR A 616 21.36 -0.44 11.45
CA THR A 616 22.66 -0.10 10.86
C THR A 616 23.18 1.22 11.46
N ASN A 617 24.26 1.79 10.91
CA ASN A 617 24.72 3.12 11.31
C ASN A 617 23.72 4.23 10.91
N THR A 618 22.93 4.04 9.85
CA THR A 618 22.06 5.06 9.24
C THR A 618 20.58 4.72 9.31
N THR A 619 20.20 3.45 9.25
CA THR A 619 18.81 2.97 9.12
C THR A 619 18.39 2.03 10.25
N LEU A 620 17.08 1.96 10.52
CA LEU A 620 16.46 0.99 11.42
C LEU A 620 15.15 0.52 10.78
N TYR A 621 15.02 -0.79 10.58
CA TYR A 621 13.83 -1.42 9.96
C TYR A 621 13.60 -2.83 10.52
N PHE A 622 12.43 -3.40 10.21
CA PHE A 622 12.09 -4.77 10.57
C PHE A 622 12.47 -5.75 9.45
N ASN A 623 13.19 -6.83 9.77
CA ASN A 623 13.50 -7.91 8.83
C ASN A 623 12.48 -9.05 8.93
N PRO A 624 11.68 -9.30 7.86
CA PRO A 624 10.70 -10.40 7.82
C PRO A 624 11.30 -11.81 7.79
N GLN A 625 12.62 -11.94 7.60
CA GLN A 625 13.41 -13.17 7.47
C GLN A 625 13.17 -13.99 6.19
N PHE A 626 11.95 -14.02 5.65
CA PHE A 626 11.63 -14.82 4.46
C PHE A 626 11.91 -14.11 3.13
N THR A 627 11.98 -12.77 3.11
CA THR A 627 12.15 -11.98 1.88
C THR A 627 13.10 -10.80 2.07
N THR A 628 13.77 -10.41 0.98
CA THR A 628 14.60 -9.20 0.86
C THR A 628 13.89 -8.05 0.14
N ASP A 629 12.62 -8.24 -0.25
CA ASP A 629 11.84 -7.23 -0.96
C ASP A 629 11.69 -5.94 -0.13
N PRO A 630 12.12 -4.76 -0.64
CA PRO A 630 11.92 -3.48 0.04
C PRO A 630 10.43 -3.14 0.26
N TYR A 631 9.51 -3.55 -0.63
CA TYR A 631 8.06 -3.36 -0.49
C TYR A 631 7.54 -4.01 0.80
N VAL A 632 7.84 -5.29 0.99
CA VAL A 632 7.45 -6.05 2.19
C VAL A 632 8.16 -5.53 3.42
N THR A 633 9.46 -5.20 3.30
CA THR A 633 10.27 -4.67 4.41
C THR A 633 9.70 -3.35 4.96
N LEU A 634 9.24 -2.46 4.08
CA LEU A 634 8.58 -1.21 4.46
C LEU A 634 7.23 -1.46 5.16
N LYS A 635 6.36 -2.30 4.57
CA LYS A 635 5.08 -2.74 5.17
C LYS A 635 5.28 -3.34 6.57
N TYR A 636 6.26 -4.22 6.74
CA TYR A 636 6.54 -4.88 8.01
C TYR A 636 7.22 -3.94 9.03
N THR A 637 7.95 -2.91 8.57
CA THR A 637 8.47 -1.84 9.43
C THR A 637 7.34 -0.96 9.98
N TYR A 638 6.28 -0.71 9.19
CA TYR A 638 5.05 -0.10 9.69
C TYR A 638 4.36 -0.99 10.74
N TYR A 639 4.20 -2.30 10.48
CA TYR A 639 3.63 -3.25 11.44
C TYR A 639 4.39 -3.28 12.78
N MET A 640 5.72 -3.24 12.73
CA MET A 640 6.60 -3.12 13.90
C MET A 640 6.29 -1.83 14.69
N ALA A 641 6.32 -0.69 14.01
CA ALA A 641 6.05 0.61 14.63
C ALA A 641 4.66 0.65 15.28
N TYR A 642 3.64 0.07 14.62
CA TYR A 642 2.28 -0.02 15.14
C TYR A 642 2.21 -0.83 16.44
N ILE A 643 2.72 -2.07 16.42
CA ILE A 643 2.66 -2.96 17.58
C ILE A 643 3.41 -2.34 18.78
N LEU A 644 4.61 -1.81 18.57
CA LEU A 644 5.41 -1.22 19.64
C LEU A 644 4.74 0.02 20.25
N LYS A 645 4.07 0.85 19.44
CA LYS A 645 3.27 1.99 19.88
C LYS A 645 2.02 1.55 20.65
N ALA A 646 1.26 0.58 20.14
CA ALA A 646 0.05 0.05 20.78
C ALA A 646 0.33 -0.66 22.11
N LEU A 647 1.48 -1.32 22.24
CA LEU A 647 1.94 -1.93 23.48
C LEU A 647 2.55 -0.94 24.48
N ASN A 648 3.04 0.23 24.01
CA ASN A 648 3.78 1.22 24.81
C ASN A 648 5.02 0.63 25.52
N VAL A 649 5.83 -0.17 24.80
CA VAL A 649 6.95 -0.95 25.38
C VAL A 649 8.35 -0.64 24.83
N ALA A 650 8.49 0.11 23.73
CA ALA A 650 9.80 0.35 23.11
C ALA A 650 10.03 1.80 22.66
N SER A 651 11.31 2.20 22.66
CA SER A 651 11.79 3.48 22.14
C SER A 651 12.54 3.23 20.83
N LEU A 652 11.93 3.55 19.70
CA LEU A 652 12.57 3.44 18.39
C LEU A 652 13.50 4.62 18.10
N ASN A 653 14.58 4.39 17.35
CA ASN A 653 15.49 5.43 16.90
C ASN A 653 14.88 6.19 15.71
N LEU A 654 14.05 7.20 16.01
CA LEU A 654 13.27 7.94 15.00
C LEU A 654 14.13 8.47 13.86
N ASN A 655 15.31 9.03 14.14
CA ASN A 655 16.22 9.54 13.09
C ASN A 655 16.61 8.45 12.08
N LYS A 656 16.88 7.22 12.53
CA LYS A 656 17.23 6.11 11.65
C LYS A 656 16.03 5.56 10.88
N ILE A 657 14.84 5.64 11.45
CA ILE A 657 13.60 5.31 10.73
C ILE A 657 13.33 6.38 9.66
N THR A 658 13.50 7.68 9.95
CA THR A 658 13.39 8.76 8.96
C THR A 658 14.33 8.53 7.77
N GLN A 659 15.59 8.14 8.01
CA GLN A 659 16.51 7.81 6.92
C GLN A 659 16.10 6.55 6.14
N PHE A 660 15.53 5.55 6.80
CA PHE A 660 14.98 4.37 6.11
C PHE A 660 13.79 4.71 5.23
N VAL A 661 12.84 5.52 5.72
CA VAL A 661 11.67 5.98 4.95
C VAL A 661 12.10 6.84 3.76
N LEU A 662 12.98 7.83 3.96
CA LEU A 662 13.51 8.66 2.86
C LEU A 662 14.27 7.84 1.81
N GLY A 663 14.97 6.77 2.22
CA GLY A 663 15.67 5.86 1.31
C GLY A 663 14.78 4.86 0.57
N ASN A 664 13.49 4.75 0.92
CA ASN A 664 12.50 3.88 0.26
C ASN A 664 11.31 4.68 -0.30
N MET A 665 11.43 6.01 -0.36
CA MET A 665 10.44 6.89 -0.95
C MET A 665 10.47 6.74 -2.47
N ASP A 666 9.30 6.47 -3.04
CA ASP A 666 9.12 6.06 -4.43
C ASP A 666 7.74 6.56 -4.87
N TYR A 667 7.70 7.25 -6.00
CA TYR A 667 6.49 7.87 -6.56
C TYR A 667 6.02 7.17 -7.84
N ASP A 668 6.60 6.01 -8.17
CA ASP A 668 6.12 5.11 -9.22
C ASP A 668 5.41 3.87 -8.64
N ASN A 669 5.33 3.76 -7.30
CA ASN A 669 4.71 2.65 -6.57
C ASN A 669 3.82 3.13 -5.39
N ILE A 670 2.49 2.92 -5.48
CA ILE A 670 1.53 3.44 -4.48
C ILE A 670 1.65 2.77 -3.11
N LEU A 671 2.02 1.48 -3.08
CA LEU A 671 2.26 0.72 -1.85
C LEU A 671 3.41 1.32 -1.03
N LYS A 672 4.52 1.71 -1.67
CA LYS A 672 5.64 2.42 -1.00
C LYS A 672 5.21 3.78 -0.50
N LEU A 673 4.59 4.61 -1.36
CA LEU A 673 4.15 5.94 -0.99
C LEU A 673 3.22 5.89 0.23
N TYR A 674 2.25 4.97 0.23
CA TYR A 674 1.34 4.72 1.34
C TYR A 674 2.09 4.35 2.62
N TYR A 675 2.92 3.28 2.64
CA TYR A 675 3.58 2.88 3.88
C TYR A 675 4.66 3.86 4.37
N CYS A 676 5.33 4.60 3.48
CA CYS A 676 6.19 5.72 3.84
C CYS A 676 5.39 6.81 4.58
N TYR A 677 4.23 7.19 4.06
CA TYR A 677 3.31 8.13 4.71
C TYR A 677 2.80 7.58 6.06
N LYS A 678 2.31 6.33 6.12
CA LYS A 678 1.79 5.73 7.37
C LYS A 678 2.86 5.62 8.46
N ILE A 679 4.14 5.40 8.12
CA ILE A 679 5.24 5.43 9.10
C ILE A 679 5.52 6.87 9.57
N SER A 680 5.52 7.84 8.64
CA SER A 680 5.73 9.27 8.95
C SER A 680 4.67 9.80 9.91
N ASP A 681 3.39 9.57 9.61
CA ASP A 681 2.23 9.93 10.45
C ASP A 681 2.28 9.21 11.81
N LEU A 682 2.39 7.88 11.80
CA LEU A 682 2.37 7.07 13.04
C LEU A 682 3.46 7.47 14.04
N LEU A 683 4.63 7.92 13.57
CA LEU A 683 5.77 8.27 14.40
C LEU A 683 6.05 9.78 14.49
N ASN A 684 5.24 10.63 13.84
CA ASN A 684 5.44 12.09 13.70
C ASN A 684 6.84 12.46 13.18
N LEU A 685 7.27 11.86 12.06
CA LEU A 685 8.62 12.06 11.51
C LEU A 685 8.81 13.41 10.79
N ASN A 686 7.72 14.13 10.49
CA ASN A 686 7.71 15.41 9.76
C ASN A 686 8.45 15.33 8.41
N ILE A 687 8.21 14.26 7.65
CA ILE A 687 8.73 14.10 6.30
C ILE A 687 7.84 14.89 5.33
N GLU A 688 8.44 15.80 4.56
CA GLU A 688 7.79 16.48 3.45
C GLU A 688 7.70 15.52 2.25
N PHE A 689 6.51 15.42 1.63
CA PHE A 689 6.26 14.61 0.44
C PHE A 689 6.13 15.52 -0.78
N ASP A 690 6.60 15.06 -1.94
CA ASP A 690 6.41 15.74 -3.22
C ASP A 690 4.95 15.55 -3.66
N LEU A 691 4.18 16.64 -3.60
CA LEU A 691 2.75 16.62 -3.92
C LEU A 691 2.50 16.41 -5.40
N ASP A 692 3.30 17.03 -6.26
CA ASP A 692 3.12 16.93 -7.72
C ASP A 692 3.39 15.48 -8.14
N ALA A 693 4.43 14.85 -7.62
CA ALA A 693 4.71 13.43 -7.86
C ALA A 693 3.62 12.51 -7.27
N ALA A 694 3.17 12.77 -6.04
CA ALA A 694 2.10 11.99 -5.37
C ALA A 694 0.72 12.12 -6.03
N GLN A 695 0.43 13.24 -6.69
CA GLN A 695 -0.81 13.44 -7.45
C GLN A 695 -0.73 12.75 -8.82
N ASN A 696 0.40 12.87 -9.51
CA ASN A 696 0.59 12.27 -10.84
C ASN A 696 0.53 10.74 -10.83
N ILE A 697 1.05 10.08 -9.78
CA ILE A 697 1.03 8.60 -9.70
C ILE A 697 -0.41 8.06 -9.75
N VAL A 698 -1.39 8.72 -9.11
CA VAL A 698 -2.79 8.26 -9.05
C VAL A 698 -3.42 8.23 -10.45
N ALA A 699 -3.21 9.29 -11.23
CA ALA A 699 -3.69 9.39 -12.61
C ALA A 699 -2.98 8.42 -13.58
N ASN A 700 -1.73 8.04 -13.26
CA ASN A 700 -0.95 7.07 -14.05
C ASN A 700 -1.31 5.61 -13.75
N LEU A 701 -1.69 5.29 -12.50
CA LEU A 701 -1.98 3.91 -12.07
C LEU A 701 -3.43 3.48 -12.31
N PHE A 702 -4.33 4.42 -12.60
CA PHE A 702 -5.75 4.12 -12.80
C PHE A 702 -6.00 3.38 -14.13
N SER A 703 -6.88 2.37 -14.09
CA SER A 703 -7.40 1.71 -15.29
C SER A 703 -8.88 2.02 -15.51
N ASP A 704 -9.18 2.68 -16.64
CA ASP A 704 -10.54 2.84 -17.19
C ASP A 704 -11.23 1.49 -17.50
N GLU A 705 -10.47 0.42 -17.70
CA GLU A 705 -10.99 -0.91 -18.03
C GLU A 705 -11.47 -1.66 -16.78
N TYR A 706 -10.67 -1.62 -15.71
CA TYR A 706 -10.93 -2.37 -14.47
C TYR A 706 -11.62 -1.52 -13.39
N TYR A 707 -11.65 -0.19 -13.52
CA TYR A 707 -12.05 0.74 -12.46
C TYR A 707 -11.35 0.42 -11.12
N GLU A 708 -10.03 0.28 -11.21
CA GLU A 708 -9.09 -0.04 -10.13
C GLU A 708 -7.74 0.64 -10.39
N PHE A 709 -6.81 0.52 -9.44
CA PHE A 709 -5.44 1.00 -9.56
C PHE A 709 -4.44 -0.16 -9.58
N PHE A 710 -3.46 -0.07 -10.48
CA PHE A 710 -2.25 -0.91 -10.43
C PHE A 710 -1.33 -0.47 -9.27
N ILE A 711 -0.50 -1.37 -8.78
CA ILE A 711 0.47 -1.04 -7.72
C ILE A 711 1.59 -0.12 -8.24
N ASN A 712 2.01 -0.31 -9.48
CA ASN A 712 3.11 0.41 -10.11
C ASN A 712 2.88 0.71 -11.60
N SER A 713 3.72 1.59 -12.16
CA SER A 713 3.67 2.05 -13.56
C SER A 713 4.08 1.01 -14.61
N GLU A 714 4.38 -0.22 -14.20
CA GLU A 714 4.65 -1.36 -15.09
C GLU A 714 3.38 -2.17 -15.39
N PHE A 715 2.27 -1.85 -14.71
CA PHE A 715 0.93 -2.42 -14.90
C PHE A 715 0.84 -3.95 -14.70
N GLN A 716 1.70 -4.50 -13.83
CA GLN A 716 1.82 -5.96 -13.63
C GLN A 716 0.91 -6.54 -12.54
N GLU A 717 0.41 -5.71 -11.61
CA GLU A 717 -0.39 -6.17 -10.46
C GLU A 717 -1.46 -5.16 -10.09
N LEU A 718 -2.73 -5.58 -10.04
CA LEU A 718 -3.81 -4.89 -9.33
C LEU A 718 -3.91 -5.47 -7.91
N ASP A 719 -3.62 -4.67 -6.89
CA ASP A 719 -4.11 -4.95 -5.53
C ASP A 719 -5.31 -4.05 -5.25
N GLN A 720 -6.47 -4.66 -4.97
CA GLN A 720 -7.69 -3.93 -4.64
C GLN A 720 -7.63 -3.23 -3.27
N GLU A 721 -6.59 -3.43 -2.45
CA GLU A 721 -6.28 -2.51 -1.34
C GLU A 721 -5.76 -1.14 -1.82
N SER A 722 -5.24 -1.01 -3.05
CA SER A 722 -4.70 0.25 -3.60
C SER A 722 -5.75 1.37 -3.61
N PHE A 723 -7.00 1.05 -3.94
CA PHE A 723 -8.12 1.99 -3.86
C PHE A 723 -8.33 2.52 -2.43
N LEU A 724 -8.20 1.66 -1.41
CA LEU A 724 -8.29 2.06 -0.02
C LEU A 724 -7.07 2.91 0.40
N TRP A 725 -5.86 2.57 -0.03
CA TRP A 725 -4.67 3.37 0.29
C TRP A 725 -4.76 4.78 -0.28
N ILE A 726 -5.24 4.91 -1.53
CA ILE A 726 -5.49 6.20 -2.18
C ILE A 726 -6.60 6.97 -1.45
N CYS A 727 -7.71 6.32 -1.06
CA CYS A 727 -8.77 6.95 -0.27
C CYS A 727 -8.29 7.42 1.12
N ASP A 728 -7.45 6.63 1.80
CA ASP A 728 -6.88 6.99 3.09
C ASP A 728 -5.92 8.17 2.95
N LEU A 729 -5.00 8.16 1.98
CA LEU A 729 -4.12 9.30 1.67
C LEU A 729 -4.92 10.56 1.33
N ALA A 730 -5.99 10.43 0.54
CA ALA A 730 -6.85 11.52 0.12
C ALA A 730 -7.62 12.19 1.26
N VAL A 731 -7.85 11.49 2.38
CA VAL A 731 -8.56 11.99 3.56
C VAL A 731 -7.63 12.32 4.73
N SER A 732 -6.47 11.65 4.85
CA SER A 732 -5.54 11.79 5.98
C SER A 732 -4.33 12.69 5.71
N SER A 733 -3.88 12.84 4.45
CA SER A 733 -2.73 13.70 4.15
C SER A 733 -3.03 15.17 4.42
N GLU A 734 -2.01 15.92 4.86
CA GLU A 734 -2.17 17.30 5.29
C GLU A 734 -2.62 18.22 4.15
N PHE A 735 -3.53 19.14 4.46
CA PHE A 735 -3.95 20.18 3.52
C PHE A 735 -2.84 21.22 3.36
N VAL A 736 -2.31 21.33 2.14
CA VAL A 736 -1.42 22.42 1.77
C VAL A 736 -2.25 23.55 1.18
N VAL A 737 -2.06 24.74 1.76
CA VAL A 737 -2.79 25.96 1.38
C VAL A 737 -1.80 26.95 0.80
N ASN A 738 -1.83 27.12 -0.52
CA ASN A 738 -1.09 28.16 -1.18
C ASN A 738 -1.95 29.43 -1.14
N SER A 739 -1.44 30.54 -0.61
CA SER A 739 -2.17 31.81 -0.51
C SER A 739 -1.27 32.99 -0.86
N ASP A 740 -1.74 33.85 -1.75
CA ASP A 740 -1.09 35.09 -2.15
C ASP A 740 -1.98 36.29 -1.76
N TYR A 741 -1.37 37.29 -1.10
CA TYR A 741 -1.99 38.54 -0.66
C TYR A 741 -0.92 39.57 -0.27
N GLU A 742 -1.29 40.86 -0.27
CA GLU A 742 -0.35 41.92 0.09
C GLU A 742 -0.05 41.93 1.60
N ASP A 743 1.23 41.72 1.95
CA ASP A 743 1.80 41.79 3.31
C ASP A 743 1.49 43.10 4.07
N SER A 744 1.23 44.19 3.33
CA SER A 744 1.05 45.53 3.89
C SER A 744 0.17 46.42 3.01
N ILE A 745 -1.06 46.70 3.45
CA ILE A 745 -1.99 47.57 2.74
C ILE A 745 -2.19 48.94 3.41
N ILE A 746 -2.72 49.93 2.68
CA ILE A 746 -3.20 51.20 3.24
C ILE A 746 -4.69 51.04 3.63
N LEU A 747 -5.09 51.57 4.79
CA LEU A 747 -6.51 51.61 5.19
C LEU A 747 -7.38 52.31 4.13
N GLY A 748 -8.54 51.72 3.81
CA GLY A 748 -9.39 52.08 2.67
C GLY A 748 -9.02 51.35 1.36
N GLY A 749 -7.92 50.59 1.35
CA GLY A 749 -7.46 49.79 0.21
C GLY A 749 -8.20 48.46 0.07
N ILE A 750 -8.00 47.82 -1.09
CA ILE A 750 -8.48 46.46 -1.39
C ILE A 750 -7.28 45.52 -1.33
N ASN A 751 -7.30 44.54 -0.43
CA ASN A 751 -6.35 43.43 -0.45
C ASN A 751 -6.99 42.28 -1.23
N THR A 752 -6.38 41.87 -2.33
CA THR A 752 -6.83 40.71 -3.10
C THR A 752 -6.18 39.49 -2.48
N ILE A 753 -7.00 38.59 -1.93
CA ILE A 753 -6.53 37.28 -1.48
C ILE A 753 -6.84 36.28 -2.58
N THR A 754 -5.82 35.59 -3.09
CA THR A 754 -5.94 34.44 -3.99
C THR A 754 -5.41 33.20 -3.26
N THR A 755 -6.06 32.05 -3.37
CA THR A 755 -5.62 30.83 -2.69
C THR A 755 -6.04 29.55 -3.41
N SER A 756 -5.27 28.47 -3.25
CA SER A 756 -5.65 27.11 -3.62
C SER A 756 -5.38 26.13 -2.48
N PHE A 757 -6.07 24.99 -2.51
CA PHE A 757 -5.98 23.92 -1.52
C PHE A 757 -5.70 22.62 -2.27
N CYS A 758 -4.69 21.87 -1.83
CA CYS A 758 -4.36 20.54 -2.32
C CYS A 758 -3.94 19.63 -1.16
N ASN A 759 -3.79 18.33 -1.42
CA ASN A 759 -3.07 17.40 -0.54
C ASN A 759 -2.29 16.38 -1.38
N MET A 760 -1.86 15.25 -0.83
CA MET A 760 -1.05 14.27 -1.57
C MET A 760 -1.78 13.60 -2.74
N ILE A 761 -3.12 13.61 -2.77
CA ILE A 761 -3.92 12.93 -3.80
C ILE A 761 -4.73 13.93 -4.63
N PHE A 762 -5.30 14.95 -3.99
CA PHE A 762 -6.14 15.94 -4.66
C PHE A 762 -5.29 17.16 -5.07
N PRO A 763 -5.03 17.37 -6.38
CA PRO A 763 -4.36 18.60 -6.88
C PRO A 763 -5.25 19.82 -6.68
N GLU A 764 -6.57 19.62 -6.76
CA GLU A 764 -7.60 20.57 -6.42
C GLU A 764 -8.78 19.85 -5.76
N TYR A 765 -9.70 20.62 -5.19
CA TYR A 765 -10.97 20.08 -4.72
C TYR A 765 -12.13 20.55 -5.61
N GLY A 766 -13.06 19.63 -5.89
CA GLY A 766 -14.20 19.84 -6.79
C GLY A 766 -15.16 20.98 -6.39
N THR A 767 -16.23 21.17 -7.17
CA THR A 767 -17.16 22.32 -7.07
C THR A 767 -17.87 22.49 -5.73
N ASP A 768 -17.86 21.46 -4.89
CA ASP A 768 -18.60 21.41 -3.63
C ASP A 768 -17.85 22.03 -2.45
N ILE A 769 -16.65 22.58 -2.70
CA ILE A 769 -15.86 23.32 -1.71
C ILE A 769 -16.18 24.81 -1.75
N ILE A 770 -16.49 25.34 -0.56
CA ILE A 770 -16.66 26.78 -0.35
C ILE A 770 -15.47 27.29 0.46
N VAL A 771 -14.72 28.25 -0.09
CA VAL A 771 -13.59 28.88 0.60
C VAL A 771 -14.02 30.22 1.20
N LYS A 772 -13.64 30.48 2.46
CA LYS A 772 -13.97 31.71 3.17
C LYS A 772 -12.76 32.30 3.88
N PHE A 773 -12.60 33.61 3.82
CA PHE A 773 -11.75 34.36 4.73
C PHE A 773 -12.59 34.86 5.91
N GLU A 774 -12.22 34.47 7.12
CA GLU A 774 -12.89 34.86 8.37
C GLU A 774 -11.98 35.73 9.22
N SER A 775 -12.38 36.98 9.49
CA SER A 775 -11.66 37.92 10.34
C SER A 775 -12.55 38.46 11.45
N PRO A 776 -12.08 38.53 12.71
CA PRO A 776 -12.80 39.17 13.80
C PRO A 776 -13.14 40.65 13.56
N THR A 777 -12.40 41.35 12.69
CA THR A 777 -12.55 42.80 12.46
C THR A 777 -13.15 43.14 11.09
N LEU A 778 -12.92 42.31 10.07
CA LEU A 778 -13.50 42.51 8.74
C LEU A 778 -14.80 41.71 8.51
N GLY A 779 -15.04 40.64 9.28
CA GLY A 779 -16.17 39.72 9.07
C GLY A 779 -15.80 38.51 8.22
N VAL A 780 -16.79 37.91 7.56
CA VAL A 780 -16.64 36.72 6.71
C VAL A 780 -16.82 37.10 5.24
N PHE A 781 -15.87 36.68 4.41
CA PHE A 781 -15.89 36.86 2.95
C PHE A 781 -15.80 35.49 2.30
N GLU A 782 -16.72 35.19 1.40
CA GLU A 782 -16.63 34.01 0.54
C GLU A 782 -15.72 34.35 -0.66
N LEU A 783 -14.90 33.39 -1.09
CA LEU A 783 -13.98 33.56 -2.23
C LEU A 783 -14.59 32.91 -3.48
N ASP A 784 -14.58 33.66 -4.58
CA ASP A 784 -15.08 33.18 -5.88
C ASP A 784 -14.06 32.22 -6.52
N ARG A 785 -14.50 31.02 -6.93
CA ARG A 785 -13.66 30.08 -7.69
C ARG A 785 -13.38 30.62 -9.10
N GLN A 786 -12.12 30.56 -9.51
CA GLN A 786 -11.60 31.02 -10.79
C GLN A 786 -11.48 29.88 -11.81
N SER A 787 -11.17 30.22 -13.06
CA SER A 787 -11.00 29.22 -14.15
C SER A 787 -9.70 28.42 -14.07
N ASP A 788 -8.72 28.89 -13.31
CA ASP A 788 -7.48 28.19 -12.95
C ASP A 788 -7.59 27.49 -11.59
N THR A 789 -8.83 27.26 -11.15
CA THR A 789 -9.26 26.53 -9.96
C THR A 789 -8.76 27.06 -8.61
N THR A 790 -8.07 28.20 -8.63
CA THR A 790 -7.85 29.07 -7.47
C THR A 790 -9.16 29.71 -6.98
N TYR A 791 -9.16 30.21 -5.76
CA TYR A 791 -10.24 30.95 -5.11
C TYR A 791 -9.78 32.37 -4.83
N GLN A 792 -10.59 33.38 -5.14
CA GLN A 792 -10.20 34.78 -5.01
C GLN A 792 -11.27 35.65 -4.31
N ALA A 793 -10.85 36.55 -3.42
CA ALA A 793 -11.70 37.64 -2.92
C ALA A 793 -10.97 38.98 -2.90
N ASN A 794 -11.70 40.03 -3.26
CA ASN A 794 -11.24 41.42 -3.16
C ASN A 794 -11.75 42.05 -1.87
N ILE A 795 -10.90 42.09 -0.85
CA ILE A 795 -11.26 42.50 0.52
C ILE A 795 -10.94 43.99 0.72
N MET A 796 -11.97 44.83 0.67
CA MET A 796 -11.84 46.22 1.11
C MET A 796 -11.60 46.26 2.62
N VAL A 797 -10.51 46.91 3.06
CA VAL A 797 -10.14 47.07 4.47
C VAL A 797 -10.64 48.44 4.97
N PRO A 798 -11.73 48.53 5.75
CA PRO A 798 -12.32 49.82 6.12
C PRO A 798 -11.41 50.70 6.97
N GLU A 799 -11.54 52.01 6.81
CA GLU A 799 -10.80 53.08 7.49
C GLU A 799 -11.18 53.22 8.98
N LYS A 800 -11.11 52.13 9.75
CA LYS A 800 -11.46 52.04 11.17
C LYS A 800 -10.25 51.69 12.04
N THR A 801 -10.31 52.07 13.31
CA THR A 801 -9.25 51.79 14.30
C THR A 801 -9.09 50.32 14.63
N GLU A 802 -10.17 49.55 14.64
CA GLU A 802 -10.16 48.10 14.88
C GLU A 802 -9.35 47.32 13.83
N ASN A 803 -9.09 47.92 12.67
CA ASN A 803 -8.33 47.34 11.57
C ASN A 803 -6.84 47.75 11.59
N PHE A 804 -6.34 48.36 12.66
CA PHE A 804 -4.98 48.90 12.73
C PHE A 804 -4.24 48.41 14.00
N PRO A 805 -2.93 48.06 13.93
CA PRO A 805 -2.00 48.16 12.79
C PRO A 805 -1.87 46.88 11.94
N PHE A 806 -2.77 45.91 12.11
CA PHE A 806 -2.78 44.65 11.36
C PHE A 806 -4.22 44.12 11.24
N ILE A 807 -4.43 43.27 10.23
CA ILE A 807 -5.59 42.38 10.13
C ILE A 807 -5.13 40.97 10.47
N ASN A 808 -5.91 40.31 11.32
CA ASN A 808 -5.84 38.88 11.55
C ASN A 808 -7.11 38.24 10.99
N GLY A 809 -6.97 37.08 10.36
CA GLY A 809 -8.07 36.19 10.02
C GLY A 809 -7.55 34.80 9.71
N SER A 810 -8.41 33.94 9.17
CA SER A 810 -8.00 32.67 8.57
C SER A 810 -8.78 32.40 7.29
N LEU A 811 -8.11 31.76 6.33
CA LEU A 811 -8.74 31.13 5.19
C LEU A 811 -9.19 29.72 5.60
N LYS A 812 -10.43 29.38 5.29
CA LYS A 812 -11.05 28.09 5.60
C LYS A 812 -11.71 27.50 4.36
N ALA A 813 -11.38 26.26 4.05
CA ALA A 813 -12.11 25.45 3.07
C ALA A 813 -13.21 24.66 3.78
N TYR A 814 -14.42 24.66 3.22
CA TYR A 814 -15.58 23.95 3.75
C TYR A 814 -16.10 22.92 2.73
N LYS A 815 -16.27 21.65 3.15
CA LYS A 815 -17.16 20.69 2.45
C LYS A 815 -18.46 20.61 3.24
N ASN A 816 -19.58 21.03 2.63
CA ASN A 816 -20.86 21.29 3.31
C ASN A 816 -20.71 22.27 4.50
N THR A 817 -20.78 21.77 5.73
CA THR A 817 -20.63 22.58 6.97
C THR A 817 -19.36 22.28 7.75
N ALA A 818 -18.53 21.33 7.29
CA ALA A 818 -17.29 20.94 7.96
C ALA A 818 -16.12 21.74 7.38
N VAL A 819 -15.32 22.37 8.25
CA VAL A 819 -13.99 22.87 7.87
C VAL A 819 -13.13 21.66 7.54
N ILE A 820 -12.53 21.65 6.35
CA ILE A 820 -11.60 20.59 5.91
C ILE A 820 -10.15 21.07 5.92
N GLY A 821 -9.90 22.37 5.73
CA GLY A 821 -8.58 22.99 5.87
C GLY A 821 -8.69 24.42 6.40
N GLU A 822 -7.70 24.87 7.17
CA GLU A 822 -7.60 26.23 7.72
C GLU A 822 -6.14 26.71 7.69
N THR A 823 -5.91 27.94 7.24
CA THR A 823 -4.60 28.61 7.35
C THR A 823 -4.75 30.05 7.88
N PRO A 824 -3.89 30.51 8.80
CA PRO A 824 -3.94 31.88 9.31
C PRO A 824 -3.47 32.90 8.26
N VAL A 825 -4.21 34.00 8.13
CA VAL A 825 -3.85 35.15 7.28
C VAL A 825 -3.52 36.35 8.16
N PHE A 826 -2.35 36.93 7.93
CA PHE A 826 -1.85 38.09 8.66
C PHE A 826 -1.25 39.11 7.70
N PHE A 827 -1.81 40.31 7.65
CA PHE A 827 -1.19 41.42 6.91
C PHE A 827 -1.23 42.71 7.72
N ARG A 828 -0.23 43.57 7.47
CA ARG A 828 -0.11 44.87 8.13
C ARG A 828 -1.04 45.88 7.47
N THR A 829 -1.55 46.80 8.28
CA THR A 829 -2.25 47.97 7.75
C THR A 829 -1.45 49.22 8.07
N SER A 830 -1.40 50.12 7.11
CA SER A 830 -0.73 51.40 7.19
C SER A 830 -1.72 52.53 6.96
N LEU A 831 -1.37 53.71 7.44
CA LEU A 831 -2.14 54.92 7.24
C LEU A 831 -1.18 56.03 6.78
N ASN A 832 -1.59 56.81 5.79
CA ASN A 832 -0.73 57.84 5.21
C ASN A 832 -0.99 59.17 5.93
N GLN A 833 -0.08 59.57 6.82
CA GLN A 833 -0.11 60.88 7.47
C GLN A 833 0.88 61.84 6.79
N ILE A 834 0.33 62.85 6.12
CA ILE A 834 1.11 63.94 5.53
C ILE A 834 1.32 65.00 6.62
N VAL A 835 2.55 65.07 7.13
CA VAL A 835 2.97 66.04 8.16
C VAL A 835 3.75 67.16 7.49
N THR A 836 3.20 68.38 7.51
CA THR A 836 3.87 69.60 7.01
C THR A 836 4.22 70.50 8.18
N PRO A 837 5.42 70.37 8.77
CA PRO A 837 5.84 71.23 9.87
C PRO A 837 6.45 72.53 9.35
N SER A 838 6.10 73.63 9.99
CA SER A 838 6.73 74.93 9.83
C SER A 838 7.11 75.50 11.20
N TYR A 839 8.13 76.35 11.24
CA TYR A 839 8.52 77.02 12.46
C TYR A 839 9.00 78.44 12.18
N LYS A 840 8.77 79.34 13.14
CA LYS A 840 9.29 80.69 13.17
C LYS A 840 10.13 80.87 14.42
N LYS A 841 11.43 81.12 14.24
CA LYS A 841 12.40 81.33 15.31
C LYS A 841 12.67 82.83 15.48
N GLU A 842 12.58 83.31 16.71
CA GLU A 842 12.89 84.67 17.14
C GLU A 842 13.98 84.62 18.24
N ALA A 843 14.45 85.77 18.73
CA ALA A 843 15.64 85.82 19.61
C ALA A 843 15.48 85.01 20.91
N ASN A 844 14.31 85.07 21.54
CA ASN A 844 13.96 84.41 22.80
C ASN A 844 12.72 83.51 22.68
N LYS A 845 12.30 83.14 21.47
CA LYS A 845 11.02 82.46 21.24
C LYS A 845 11.07 81.57 20.01
N ILE A 846 10.32 80.47 20.04
CA ILE A 846 10.01 79.70 18.85
C ILE A 846 8.51 79.41 18.78
N SER A 847 7.96 79.57 17.58
CA SER A 847 6.60 79.16 17.27
C SER A 847 6.66 78.01 16.27
N PHE A 848 5.92 76.94 16.53
CA PHE A 848 5.71 75.83 15.59
C PHE A 848 4.27 75.85 15.09
N GLU A 849 4.08 75.53 13.81
CA GLU A 849 2.79 75.31 13.19
C GLU A 849 2.90 74.07 12.31
N ILE A 850 2.20 73.00 12.70
CA ILE A 850 2.29 71.67 12.10
C ILE A 850 0.92 71.34 11.50
N ASN A 851 0.85 71.26 10.18
CA ASN A 851 -0.34 70.80 9.49
C ASN A 851 -0.26 69.29 9.31
N ILE A 852 -1.29 68.56 9.77
CA ILE A 852 -1.39 67.11 9.67
C ILE A 852 -2.67 66.76 8.90
N THR A 853 -2.48 66.11 7.76
CA THR A 853 -3.54 65.50 6.95
C THR A 853 -3.45 63.98 7.06
N ARG A 854 -4.58 63.32 7.26
CA ARG A 854 -4.70 61.86 7.09
C ARG A 854 -5.20 61.63 5.66
N ALA A 855 -4.30 61.27 4.76
CA ALA A 855 -4.61 61.00 3.36
C ALA A 855 -5.12 59.56 3.25
N LEU A 856 -6.42 59.40 3.05
CA LEU A 856 -7.09 58.12 2.92
C LEU A 856 -7.63 57.95 1.50
N ILE A 857 -8.07 56.75 1.14
CA ILE A 857 -8.63 56.48 -0.19
C ILE A 857 -9.99 57.17 -0.36
N SER A 858 -10.72 57.37 0.74
CA SER A 858 -11.91 58.24 0.79
C SER A 858 -11.62 59.75 0.64
N GLY A 859 -10.35 60.19 0.72
CA GLY A 859 -9.91 61.58 0.57
C GLY A 859 -8.98 62.07 1.68
N ASP A 860 -8.64 63.36 1.65
CA ASP A 860 -7.83 64.02 2.69
C ASP A 860 -8.70 64.42 3.89
N HIS A 861 -8.40 63.88 5.07
CA HIS A 861 -9.16 64.14 6.30
C HIS A 861 -8.35 64.86 7.38
N PRO A 862 -9.00 65.73 8.18
CA PRO A 862 -8.41 66.27 9.40
C PRO A 862 -8.26 65.18 10.47
N VAL A 863 -7.10 65.13 11.14
CA VAL A 863 -6.91 64.32 12.35
C VAL A 863 -7.71 64.93 13.51
N SER A 864 -9.00 64.59 13.58
CA SER A 864 -9.98 65.32 14.38
C SER A 864 -9.94 64.99 15.87
N ASN A 865 -9.54 63.76 16.21
CA ASN A 865 -9.48 63.27 17.58
C ASN A 865 -8.05 63.17 18.15
N SER A 866 -7.07 63.82 17.52
CA SER A 866 -5.66 63.68 17.90
C SER A 866 -5.12 64.81 18.78
N HIS A 867 -4.10 64.49 19.57
CA HIS A 867 -3.30 65.44 20.33
C HIS A 867 -1.85 65.35 19.86
N VAL A 868 -1.24 66.49 19.52
CA VAL A 868 0.20 66.53 19.26
C VAL A 868 0.89 67.05 20.52
N PHE A 869 1.86 66.27 20.99
CA PHE A 869 2.76 66.59 22.08
C PHE A 869 4.15 66.89 21.52
N VAL A 870 4.96 67.61 22.29
CA VAL A 870 6.38 67.73 22.03
C VAL A 870 7.18 67.50 23.31
N ASP A 871 8.08 66.53 23.28
CA ASP A 871 9.06 66.36 24.34
C ASP A 871 10.22 67.32 24.09
N LEU A 872 10.42 68.24 25.04
CA LEU A 872 11.45 69.25 25.01
C LEU A 872 12.70 68.75 25.73
N PHE A 873 13.83 68.79 25.04
CA PHE A 873 15.15 68.52 25.61
C PHE A 873 16.02 69.76 25.48
N LYS A 874 16.80 70.08 26.51
CA LYS A 874 17.90 71.05 26.44
C LYS A 874 19.21 70.31 26.64
N GLU A 875 20.13 70.43 25.67
CA GLU A 875 21.44 69.75 25.72
C GLU A 875 21.30 68.25 25.99
N ASN A 876 20.33 67.62 25.30
CA ASN A 876 19.91 66.22 25.43
C ASN A 876 19.32 65.82 26.80
N THR A 877 19.17 66.74 27.75
CA THR A 877 18.45 66.51 29.02
C THR A 877 16.97 66.84 28.81
N TYR A 878 16.07 65.90 29.11
CA TYR A 878 14.62 66.13 29.06
C TYR A 878 14.20 67.23 30.06
N ILE A 879 13.29 68.10 29.62
CA ILE A 879 12.79 69.25 30.39
C ILE A 879 11.31 69.04 30.74
N GLU A 880 10.46 68.95 29.73
CA GLU A 880 9.01 68.83 29.86
C GLU A 880 8.36 68.35 28.56
N THR A 881 7.12 67.86 28.64
CA THR A 881 6.26 67.57 27.48
C THR A 881 5.22 68.68 27.35
N LEU A 882 5.18 69.35 26.20
CA LEU A 882 4.21 70.43 25.91
C LEU A 882 3.15 69.94 24.91
N GLN A 883 1.87 70.23 25.18
CA GLN A 883 0.78 69.93 24.25
C GLN A 883 0.52 71.09 23.30
N LEU A 884 0.29 70.80 22.02
CA LEU A 884 0.02 71.81 20.99
C LEU A 884 -1.47 72.18 20.93
N HIS A 885 -1.75 73.45 20.66
CA HIS A 885 -3.11 73.95 20.45
C HIS A 885 -3.60 73.61 19.04
N ARG A 886 -4.74 72.92 18.95
CA ARG A 886 -5.28 72.32 17.73
C ARG A 886 -6.39 73.17 17.10
N LYS A 887 -6.38 73.28 15.77
CA LYS A 887 -7.45 73.89 14.95
C LYS A 887 -7.74 72.99 13.75
N HIS A 888 -9.02 72.78 13.43
CA HIS A 888 -9.45 71.94 12.31
C HIS A 888 -9.78 72.76 11.06
N PHE A 889 -9.51 72.16 9.91
CA PHE A 889 -9.89 72.59 8.57
C PHE A 889 -10.52 71.40 7.83
N ALA A 890 -11.09 71.64 6.64
CA ALA A 890 -11.86 70.62 5.92
C ALA A 890 -11.06 69.34 5.58
N ASN A 891 -9.75 69.45 5.39
CA ASN A 891 -8.87 68.36 4.94
C ASN A 891 -7.57 68.20 5.77
N HIS A 892 -7.42 68.95 6.87
CA HIS A 892 -6.23 68.90 7.73
C HIS A 892 -6.51 69.48 9.13
N SER A 893 -5.68 69.11 10.10
CA SER A 893 -5.62 69.75 11.42
C SER A 893 -4.29 70.47 11.60
N THR A 894 -4.35 71.72 12.06
CA THR A 894 -3.18 72.55 12.39
C THR A 894 -2.92 72.52 13.89
N PHE A 895 -1.69 72.21 14.28
CA PHE A 895 -1.23 72.17 15.66
C PHE A 895 -0.18 73.26 15.87
N THR A 896 -0.38 74.11 16.90
CA THR A 896 0.49 75.25 17.17
C THR A 896 1.12 75.20 18.56
N LEU A 897 2.41 75.54 18.63
CA LEU A 897 3.12 75.80 19.88
C LEU A 897 3.73 77.20 19.84
N LYS A 898 3.79 77.87 20.98
CA LYS A 898 4.65 79.03 21.21
C LYS A 898 5.43 78.80 22.49
N HIS A 899 6.73 78.52 22.37
CA HIS A 899 7.62 78.23 23.49
C HIS A 899 8.63 79.38 23.65
N GLU A 900 8.75 79.90 24.88
CA GLU A 900 9.64 81.00 25.22
C GLU A 900 10.92 80.47 25.87
N ILE A 901 12.06 80.92 25.34
CA ILE A 901 13.37 80.36 25.67
C ILE A 901 13.93 81.06 26.90
N SER A 902 13.87 80.37 28.04
CA SER A 902 14.31 80.88 29.34
C SER A 902 15.83 81.04 29.48
N SER A 903 16.63 80.34 28.68
CA SER A 903 18.09 80.38 28.75
C SER A 903 18.76 79.93 27.45
N ALA A 904 19.99 80.38 27.18
CA ALA A 904 20.76 79.94 26.02
C ALA A 904 21.09 78.43 26.09
N GLY A 905 21.23 77.80 24.92
CA GLY A 905 21.51 76.37 24.78
C GLY A 905 20.96 75.76 23.48
N THR A 906 21.20 74.47 23.28
CA THR A 906 20.60 73.71 22.16
C THR A 906 19.34 73.00 22.64
N TYR A 907 18.20 73.32 22.03
CA TYR A 907 16.92 72.70 22.33
C TYR A 907 16.51 71.74 21.22
N THR A 908 16.10 70.52 21.60
CA THR A 908 15.56 69.49 20.71
C THR A 908 14.08 69.30 21.04
N TYR A 909 13.25 69.23 20.01
CA TYR A 909 11.80 69.16 20.05
C TYR A 909 11.36 67.87 19.34
N ASN A 910 10.93 66.85 20.08
CA ASN A 910 10.43 65.59 19.52
C ASN A 910 8.90 65.63 19.48
N PHE A 911 8.32 65.81 18.30
CA PHE A 911 6.87 65.90 18.13
C PHE A 911 6.25 64.52 17.94
N SER A 912 5.23 64.20 18.73
CA SER A 912 4.49 62.94 18.68
C SER A 912 2.98 63.19 18.61
N ILE A 913 2.27 62.44 17.78
CA ILE A 913 0.80 62.42 17.75
C ILE A 913 0.29 61.28 18.62
N VAL A 914 -0.69 61.54 19.47
CA VAL A 914 -1.51 60.52 20.13
C VAL A 914 -2.92 60.65 19.55
N ASP A 915 -3.45 59.57 19.00
CA ASP A 915 -4.79 59.53 18.45
C ASP A 915 -5.42 58.14 18.57
N GLU A 916 -6.61 57.99 18.01
CA GLU A 916 -7.40 56.75 18.00
C GLU A 916 -6.72 55.57 17.27
N PHE A 917 -5.68 55.81 16.45
CA PHE A 917 -4.83 54.78 15.81
C PHE A 917 -3.48 54.63 16.51
N TYR A 918 -2.97 55.70 17.15
CA TYR A 918 -1.70 55.72 17.89
C TYR A 918 -1.92 56.09 19.36
N THR A 919 -2.55 55.20 20.13
CA THR A 919 -2.91 55.45 21.54
C THR A 919 -1.69 55.67 22.44
N ASP A 920 -0.57 55.01 22.14
CA ASP A 920 0.68 55.11 22.90
C ASP A 920 1.62 56.21 22.38
N GLY A 921 1.22 56.89 21.30
CA GLY A 921 1.97 57.96 20.65
C GLY A 921 2.88 57.51 19.50
N PHE A 922 2.82 58.25 18.40
CA PHE A 922 3.66 58.06 17.21
C PHE A 922 4.52 59.30 16.95
N CYS A 923 5.84 59.13 16.91
CA CYS A 923 6.79 60.23 16.65
C CYS A 923 6.68 60.70 15.19
N LEU A 924 6.22 61.94 15.02
CA LEU A 924 6.06 62.60 13.71
C LEU A 924 7.42 63.03 13.16
N PHE A 925 8.19 63.82 13.94
CA PHE A 925 9.52 64.31 13.58
C PHE A 925 10.24 64.93 14.79
N THR A 926 11.56 65.08 14.65
CA THR A 926 12.41 65.84 15.58
C THR A 926 12.89 67.13 14.92
N SER A 927 12.86 68.26 15.64
CA SER A 927 13.47 69.53 15.23
C SER A 927 14.46 70.02 16.28
N GLN A 928 15.61 70.57 15.87
CA GLN A 928 16.66 71.03 16.79
C GLN A 928 17.05 72.48 16.49
N HIS A 929 17.10 73.31 17.54
CA HIS A 929 17.36 74.75 17.44
C HIS A 929 18.28 75.24 18.56
N LYS A 930 19.39 75.88 18.19
CA LYS A 930 20.32 76.53 19.13
C LYS A 930 19.94 77.99 19.38
N PHE A 931 19.82 78.40 20.63
CA PHE A 931 19.57 79.79 21.04
C PHE A 931 20.80 80.37 21.73
N SER A 932 21.20 81.55 21.26
CA SER A 932 22.26 82.36 21.86
C SER A 932 21.67 83.24 22.98
N PRO A 933 22.50 83.79 23.88
CA PRO A 933 22.06 84.84 24.81
C PRO A 933 21.51 86.05 24.03
N PRO A 934 20.58 86.84 24.60
CA PRO A 934 20.18 88.11 24.00
C PRO A 934 21.36 89.09 24.01
N ASP A 935 21.78 89.58 22.84
CA ASP A 935 22.87 90.54 22.74
C ASP A 935 22.49 91.88 23.40
N LEU A 936 23.31 92.33 24.36
CA LEU A 936 23.20 93.67 24.92
C LEU A 936 23.80 94.68 23.94
N LEU A 937 23.05 95.77 23.71
CA LEU A 937 23.36 96.82 22.74
C LEU A 937 24.79 97.39 22.85
N SER A 938 25.41 97.55 21.69
CA SER A 938 26.68 98.22 21.48
C SER A 938 26.65 99.69 21.88
N LEU A 939 27.69 100.16 22.59
CA LEU A 939 28.09 101.56 22.60
C LEU A 939 29.62 101.65 22.42
N GLU A 940 30.08 102.39 21.42
CA GLU A 940 31.49 102.68 21.21
C GLU A 940 31.99 103.77 22.17
N MET A 941 33.22 103.65 22.68
CA MET A 941 34.19 104.76 22.67
C MET A 941 35.63 104.30 23.01
N ASN A 942 36.61 104.99 22.42
CA ASN A 942 38.06 104.71 22.49
C ASN A 942 38.70 105.05 23.86
N GLY A 943 39.83 104.40 24.22
CA GLY A 943 40.66 104.89 25.33
C GLY A 943 41.78 103.99 25.91
N PHE A 944 42.75 103.58 25.09
CA PHE A 944 44.15 103.23 25.44
C PHE A 944 44.64 103.46 26.90
N ILE A 945 45.26 102.43 27.57
CA ILE A 945 46.63 102.44 28.21
C ILE A 945 46.89 101.35 29.31
N LEU A 946 48.05 100.65 29.17
CA LEU A 946 48.94 99.93 30.14
C LEU A 946 48.62 98.58 30.85
N GLY A 947 49.62 97.67 30.78
CA GLY A 947 50.13 96.87 31.92
C GLY A 947 49.83 95.34 31.93
N VAL A 948 50.61 94.36 31.41
CA VAL A 948 52.05 93.95 31.58
C VAL A 948 52.24 92.68 32.48
N ILE A 949 52.70 91.58 31.86
CA ILE A 949 53.46 90.39 32.39
C ILE A 949 52.77 89.30 33.25
N GLY A 950 53.10 88.01 32.95
CA GLY A 950 53.01 86.85 33.88
C GLY A 950 52.46 85.54 33.26
N LEU A 951 53.15 84.82 32.36
CA LEU A 951 54.11 83.71 32.58
C LEU A 951 53.60 82.37 33.18
N THR A 952 54.20 81.27 32.68
CA THR A 952 54.32 79.89 33.23
C THR A 952 53.12 78.92 33.31
N SER A 953 52.96 78.15 32.23
CA SER A 953 53.23 76.70 32.14
C SER A 953 52.74 75.68 33.20
N SER A 954 52.05 74.66 32.64
CA SER A 954 52.35 73.20 32.72
C SER A 954 51.71 72.28 33.78
N ALA A 955 51.48 71.05 33.29
CA ALA A 955 51.58 69.74 33.96
C ALA A 955 50.32 69.09 34.62
N SER A 956 49.67 68.22 33.83
CA SER A 956 49.78 66.75 33.99
C SER A 956 48.67 65.92 34.70
N VAL A 957 48.09 65.00 33.87
CA VAL A 957 48.15 63.51 34.03
C VAL A 957 47.01 62.74 34.74
N VAL A 958 46.28 61.97 33.89
CA VAL A 958 45.76 60.58 34.03
C VAL A 958 44.46 60.29 34.82
N GLY A 959 43.60 59.47 34.22
CA GLY A 959 42.39 58.87 34.83
C GLY A 959 41.62 57.95 33.86
N VAL A 960 41.90 56.65 33.89
CA VAL A 960 41.54 55.60 32.90
C VAL A 960 40.66 54.53 33.60
N THR A 961 39.54 53.98 33.09
CA THR A 961 39.00 53.75 31.71
C THR A 961 37.45 53.49 31.67
N THR A 962 36.93 53.08 30.50
CA THR A 962 35.91 52.00 30.25
C THR A 962 34.37 52.23 30.31
N ASN A 963 33.77 52.39 29.11
CA ASN A 963 33.02 51.35 28.33
C ASN A 963 31.47 51.29 28.21
N VAL A 964 31.05 50.89 26.98
CA VAL A 964 29.76 50.30 26.51
C VAL A 964 28.51 51.20 26.43
N GLY A 965 27.75 51.16 25.30
CA GLY A 965 26.37 51.71 25.31
C GLY A 965 25.52 51.99 24.04
N ASN A 966 25.72 51.36 22.87
CA ASN A 966 24.71 51.14 21.79
C ASN A 966 23.78 52.24 21.17
N ARG A 967 23.62 52.16 19.82
CA ARG A 967 22.50 52.64 18.94
C ARG A 967 22.30 54.19 18.85
N VAL A 968 22.14 54.80 17.66
CA VAL A 968 21.03 54.65 16.69
C VAL A 968 21.43 55.10 15.26
N LYS A 969 20.76 54.55 14.22
CA LYS A 969 20.88 54.91 12.79
C LYS A 969 20.27 56.30 12.48
N ARG A 970 20.80 57.04 11.48
CA ARG A 970 20.12 57.23 10.15
C ARG A 970 20.90 58.13 9.16
N ARG A 971 21.02 57.61 7.92
CA ARG A 971 20.68 58.22 6.59
C ARG A 971 20.21 59.69 6.63
N ARG A 972 20.51 60.59 5.67
CA ARG A 972 20.65 60.56 4.17
C ARG A 972 21.31 61.94 3.77
N SER A 973 21.69 62.34 2.54
CA SER A 973 21.18 62.11 1.18
C SER A 973 22.13 62.63 0.05
N ARG A 974 22.00 62.02 -1.14
CA ARG A 974 22.15 62.52 -2.55
C ARG A 974 22.48 64.02 -2.79
N LYS A 975 23.31 64.39 -3.79
CA LYS A 975 23.04 64.31 -5.26
C LYS A 975 24.34 64.35 -6.11
N ILE A 976 24.50 63.46 -7.10
CA ILE A 976 24.46 63.69 -8.58
C ILE A 976 25.61 64.54 -9.18
N ILE A 977 26.40 63.92 -10.07
CA ILE A 977 26.73 64.35 -11.46
C ILE A 977 27.40 63.15 -12.17
N GLU A 978 26.95 62.85 -13.40
CA GLU A 978 27.55 61.94 -14.39
C GLU A 978 28.62 62.69 -15.24
N PRO A 979 29.53 62.07 -16.04
CA PRO A 979 29.21 60.95 -16.95
C PRO A 979 30.34 59.95 -17.34
N GLU A 980 29.99 59.08 -18.30
CA GLU A 980 30.80 58.50 -19.40
C GLU A 980 31.59 57.16 -19.29
N GLN A 981 31.19 56.27 -20.24
CA GLN A 981 31.98 55.36 -21.11
C GLN A 981 32.39 53.92 -20.69
N LYS A 982 31.79 52.95 -21.44
CA LYS A 982 32.34 51.65 -21.93
C LYS A 982 32.58 50.55 -20.86
N THR A 983 32.48 49.23 -21.12
CA THR A 983 32.42 48.45 -22.39
C THR A 983 31.57 47.15 -22.23
N SER A 984 31.48 46.35 -23.30
CA SER A 984 30.64 45.14 -23.52
C SER A 984 31.24 43.80 -23.00
N ALA A 985 30.46 42.72 -23.19
CA ALA A 985 30.72 41.27 -23.05
C ALA A 985 30.45 40.68 -21.66
N ARG A 986 29.68 39.59 -21.46
CA ARG A 986 29.19 38.49 -22.34
C ARG A 986 30.30 37.56 -22.86
N GLU A 987 30.91 36.85 -21.91
CA GLU A 987 31.71 35.61 -22.03
C GLU A 987 31.96 35.13 -20.58
N ILE A 988 32.35 33.85 -20.38
CA ILE A 988 32.53 33.18 -19.07
C ILE A 988 31.21 32.79 -18.37
N ILE A 989 30.54 31.75 -18.89
CA ILE A 989 30.05 30.53 -18.22
C ILE A 989 29.71 29.58 -19.38
N GLU A 990 30.75 28.91 -19.90
CA GLU A 990 30.69 27.83 -20.90
C GLU A 990 31.97 26.96 -20.77
N ASP A 991 33.12 27.57 -20.40
CA ASP A 991 34.42 26.89 -20.16
C ASP A 991 34.55 26.12 -18.81
N ILE A 992 33.46 25.67 -18.18
CA ILE A 992 33.52 24.88 -16.92
C ILE A 992 32.89 23.48 -17.07
N GLU A 993 31.99 23.26 -18.03
CA GLU A 993 31.32 21.97 -18.21
C GLU A 993 32.13 20.99 -19.09
N GLU A 994 33.06 21.48 -19.93
CA GLU A 994 33.92 20.61 -20.77
C GLU A 994 35.15 20.02 -20.02
N ALA A 995 35.31 20.34 -18.72
CA ALA A 995 36.47 19.92 -17.92
C ALA A 995 36.22 18.74 -16.95
N LEU A 996 34.97 18.31 -16.76
CA LEU A 996 34.61 17.20 -15.86
C LEU A 996 34.20 15.91 -16.59
N TYR A 997 34.01 15.94 -17.91
CA TYR A 997 33.53 14.79 -18.70
C TYR A 997 34.62 13.85 -19.24
N ASN A 998 35.88 13.98 -18.79
CA ASN A 998 37.04 13.21 -19.31
C ASN A 998 37.91 12.61 -18.19
N ASN A 999 37.31 11.82 -17.27
CA ASN A 999 38.07 11.03 -16.27
C ASN A 999 37.32 9.77 -15.78
N LEU A 1000 36.80 8.96 -16.70
CA LEU A 1000 36.53 7.53 -16.48
C LEU A 1000 36.94 6.75 -17.73
N GLY A 1001 37.89 5.83 -17.59
CA GLY A 1001 38.53 5.17 -18.72
C GLY A 1001 39.73 4.32 -18.33
N ASP A 1002 39.50 3.32 -17.47
CA ASP A 1002 40.17 2.01 -17.40
C ASP A 1002 39.36 1.10 -16.46
#